data_AF-A0A2E2W8Q6-F1
#
_entry.id   AF-A0A2E2W8Q6-F1
#
_cell.length_a   1.000
_cell.length_b   1.000
_cell.length_c   1.000
_cell.angle_alpha   90.00
_cell.angle_beta   90.00
_cell.angle_gamma   90.00
#
_symmetry.space_group_name_H-M   'P 1'
#
loop_
_entity.id
_entity.type
_entity.pdbx_description
1 polymer ?
#
loop_
_entity_poly.entity_id
_entity_poly.type
_entity_poly.pdbx_seq_one_letter_code
_entity_poly.pdbx_strand_id
1 'polypeptide(L)'
;MAKITRKKLARGTKLQVDQMHGPITSTAAQISNANIVSEQLSTGESTFRVNLWVPYIGSQLFQPYNRVGTFADATAVDTAAQAVRTDPGERPFGIPFILPPTQDLFSASGSAGAAQFAMDKNTPTAILEEISFSFDQRGEPCAIADNFSNDLNSFTQYSSHLGIGGGTTAQDAIRQTAGMWGSSRYQGSMDFSGLEAYNLKLAIVSKSQYYFGSTAQRPEREVWSLDIPLDAYSGDHRRENPILIPDIDQAMHPYKSYAFLLYCDGLHAGQYVGWDNTAAGIGAWTNTALDSHALVSVNISMKFRQKLMTRDVHAGAEVVQNIPTADNGVIDSYTLSITQPAAGDKIEADHATSGFSTNMHKVDKVFRDKIKGGYDKEARTEPRQELAQDAGYEVIAVPLMNNRRWGCVLSGYYARCEPYIDKDSAASAQIIADRRFIPIQYPLTIEHAFLAWNWMVPGVYGLTPMVSNSGGSGVLKYFAGPQLVKPTSSTFKVEVGVGLTTFLREDSSATGGQPLHSRVAYLSMLDPALGGSSTWNSKLIDRIKIHDFSLGDENASNAAENWDWEMHQIPLNVAAGPLEGEGYYLQGAPYFAGKSAYDRLARQTTVSSVRGAAGVEQMIEVRMHITDSGTKFTDTRNYVGSPAGTNILPKEALLSGYQGHFVYLVCKKHLG
;
A
#
# COMPACT_ATOMS: atom_id res chain seq x y z
N MET A 1 -24.35 -1.71 34.22
CA MET A 1 -23.69 -1.85 35.54
C MET A 1 -24.60 -2.58 36.50
N ALA A 2 -24.10 -3.62 37.17
CA ALA A 2 -24.84 -4.29 38.22
C ALA A 2 -25.11 -3.32 39.38
N LYS A 3 -26.36 -3.20 39.79
CA LYS A 3 -26.77 -2.28 40.86
C LYS A 3 -26.45 -2.94 42.20
N ILE A 4 -25.32 -2.59 42.81
CA ILE A 4 -25.00 -3.01 44.18
C ILE A 4 -25.94 -2.26 45.13
N THR A 5 -27.06 -2.88 45.48
CA THR A 5 -28.03 -2.33 46.43
C THR A 5 -27.62 -2.69 47.84
N ARG A 6 -27.02 -1.73 48.57
CA ARG A 6 -26.82 -1.88 50.02
C ARG A 6 -28.12 -1.59 50.75
N LYS A 7 -28.60 -2.56 51.53
CA LYS A 7 -29.70 -2.33 52.47
C LYS A 7 -29.19 -1.41 53.57
N LYS A 8 -29.80 -0.23 53.75
CA LYS A 8 -29.49 0.66 54.88
C LYS A 8 -29.82 -0.08 56.18
N LEU A 9 -28.80 -0.31 57.01
CA LEU A 9 -28.98 -0.87 58.35
C LEU A 9 -29.37 0.24 59.32
N ALA A 10 -30.27 -0.07 60.25
CA ALA A 10 -30.65 0.87 61.31
C ALA A 10 -29.47 1.08 62.26
N ARG A 11 -29.38 2.29 62.85
CA ARG A 11 -28.33 2.61 63.82
C ARG A 11 -28.48 1.67 65.03
N GLY A 12 -27.39 1.02 65.44
CA GLY A 12 -27.37 0.07 66.56
C GLY A 12 -27.66 -1.39 66.19
N THR A 13 -27.89 -1.72 64.92
CA THR A 13 -27.98 -3.14 64.49
C THR A 13 -26.62 -3.82 64.59
N LYS A 14 -26.56 -4.97 65.28
CA LYS A 14 -25.37 -5.83 65.32
C LYS A 14 -25.13 -6.42 63.93
N LEU A 15 -23.94 -6.22 63.38
CA LEU A 15 -23.54 -6.75 62.08
C LEU A 15 -23.49 -8.29 62.13
N GLN A 16 -24.25 -8.92 61.26
CA GLN A 16 -24.22 -10.37 61.06
C GLN A 16 -23.32 -10.73 59.88
N VAL A 17 -22.77 -11.95 59.88
CA VAL A 17 -21.91 -12.48 58.81
C VAL A 17 -22.58 -12.30 57.43
N ASP A 18 -23.86 -12.64 57.32
CA ASP A 18 -24.62 -12.53 56.06
C ASP A 18 -24.76 -11.08 55.57
N GLN A 19 -24.82 -10.12 56.48
CA GLN A 19 -24.95 -8.70 56.12
C GLN A 19 -23.64 -8.13 55.57
N MET A 20 -22.50 -8.68 56.00
CA MET A 20 -21.18 -8.28 55.52
C MET A 20 -20.73 -9.08 54.29
N HIS A 21 -20.86 -10.40 54.32
CA HIS A 21 -20.39 -11.28 53.26
C HIS A 21 -21.38 -11.40 52.10
N GLY A 22 -22.69 -11.22 52.32
CA GLY A 22 -23.70 -11.30 51.26
C GLY A 22 -23.41 -10.38 50.06
N PRO A 23 -23.14 -9.07 50.27
CA PRO A 23 -22.75 -8.17 49.17
C PRO A 23 -21.45 -8.59 48.47
N ILE A 24 -20.48 -9.12 49.20
CA ILE A 24 -19.20 -9.60 48.63
C ILE A 24 -19.43 -10.84 47.77
N THR A 25 -20.19 -11.83 48.25
CA THR A 25 -20.54 -13.03 47.50
C THR A 25 -21.35 -12.69 46.25
N SER A 26 -22.30 -11.74 46.36
CA SER A 26 -23.04 -11.25 45.19
C SER A 26 -22.13 -10.54 44.18
N THR A 27 -21.18 -9.74 44.64
CA THR A 27 -20.21 -9.05 43.78
C THR A 27 -19.29 -10.06 43.10
N ALA A 28 -18.83 -11.06 43.83
CA ALA A 28 -18.01 -12.15 43.31
C ALA A 28 -18.76 -12.97 42.27
N ALA A 29 -20.02 -13.36 42.52
CA ALA A 29 -20.83 -14.07 41.55
C ALA A 29 -21.05 -13.25 40.26
N GLN A 30 -21.28 -11.95 40.39
CA GLN A 30 -21.44 -11.06 39.22
C GLN A 30 -20.12 -10.91 38.43
N ILE A 31 -19.01 -10.79 39.13
CA ILE A 31 -17.67 -10.73 38.52
C ILE A 31 -17.35 -12.09 37.86
N SER A 32 -17.60 -13.21 38.51
CA SER A 32 -17.31 -14.55 37.96
C SER A 32 -18.16 -14.92 36.75
N ASN A 33 -19.40 -14.43 36.67
CA ASN A 33 -20.33 -14.84 35.61
C ASN A 33 -20.34 -13.91 34.38
N ALA A 34 -19.72 -12.73 34.46
CA ALA A 34 -19.70 -11.77 33.34
C ALA A 34 -18.27 -11.55 32.83
N ASN A 35 -18.01 -11.97 31.59
CA ASN A 35 -16.92 -11.42 30.80
C ASN A 35 -17.19 -9.94 30.56
N ILE A 36 -16.13 -9.13 30.51
CA ILE A 36 -16.27 -7.74 30.12
C ILE A 36 -16.56 -7.74 28.61
N VAL A 37 -17.81 -7.41 28.25
CA VAL A 37 -18.22 -7.25 26.85
C VAL A 37 -17.82 -5.88 26.35
N SER A 38 -17.63 -5.71 25.04
CA SER A 38 -17.16 -4.45 24.44
C SER A 38 -18.00 -3.23 24.77
N GLU A 39 -19.30 -3.41 25.02
CA GLU A 39 -20.22 -2.35 25.48
C GLU A 39 -19.84 -1.75 26.84
N GLN A 40 -18.99 -2.44 27.60
CA GLN A 40 -18.52 -2.02 28.92
C GLN A 40 -17.14 -1.34 28.87
N LEU A 41 -16.48 -1.33 27.71
CA LEU A 41 -15.22 -0.61 27.49
C LEU A 41 -15.48 0.87 27.20
N SER A 42 -14.52 1.73 27.55
CA SER A 42 -14.61 3.17 27.25
C SER A 42 -14.73 3.46 25.77
N THR A 43 -14.15 2.58 24.93
CA THR A 43 -14.17 2.65 23.48
C THR A 43 -14.26 1.23 22.93
N GLY A 44 -15.37 0.91 22.24
CA GLY A 44 -15.55 -0.37 21.54
C GLY A 44 -14.85 -0.43 20.18
N GLU A 45 -14.00 0.55 19.89
CA GLU A 45 -13.34 0.77 18.60
C GLU A 45 -11.83 0.95 18.83
N SER A 46 -11.05 0.48 17.85
CA SER A 46 -9.61 0.70 17.73
C SER A 46 -9.33 1.55 16.50
N THR A 47 -8.19 2.23 16.48
CA THR A 47 -7.76 3.02 15.33
C THR A 47 -6.52 2.42 14.68
N PHE A 48 -6.43 2.50 13.37
CA PHE A 48 -5.25 2.11 12.59
C PHE A 48 -4.96 3.13 11.49
N ARG A 49 -3.77 3.03 10.87
CA ARG A 49 -3.37 3.94 9.80
C ARG A 49 -2.87 3.19 8.59
N VAL A 50 -3.38 3.53 7.41
CA VAL A 50 -2.78 3.15 6.13
C VAL A 50 -1.83 4.27 5.73
N ASN A 51 -0.53 3.97 5.72
CA ASN A 51 0.52 4.94 5.39
C ASN A 51 1.08 4.62 4.00
N LEU A 52 0.88 5.52 3.04
CA LEU A 52 1.41 5.42 1.69
C LEU A 52 2.57 6.39 1.55
N TRP A 53 3.76 5.86 1.25
CA TRP A 53 4.95 6.67 1.06
C TRP A 53 5.48 6.54 -0.36
N VAL A 54 5.68 7.70 -0.99
CA VAL A 54 6.17 7.83 -2.35
C VAL A 54 7.36 8.77 -2.37
N PRO A 55 8.56 8.30 -2.74
CA PRO A 55 9.78 9.09 -2.65
C PRO A 55 9.81 10.28 -3.61
N TYR A 56 9.15 10.17 -4.76
CA TYR A 56 9.22 11.17 -5.82
C TYR A 56 7.97 11.14 -6.68
N ILE A 57 7.39 12.29 -7.01
CA ILE A 57 6.34 12.40 -8.02
C ILE A 57 6.71 13.58 -8.92
N GLY A 58 7.21 13.28 -10.12
CA GLY A 58 7.51 14.28 -11.14
C GLY A 58 6.27 14.73 -11.94
N SER A 59 6.39 15.92 -12.53
CA SER A 59 5.45 16.61 -13.41
C SER A 59 4.94 15.77 -14.58
N GLN A 60 5.77 14.88 -15.12
CA GLN A 60 5.46 14.06 -16.30
C GLN A 60 4.15 13.27 -16.18
N LEU A 61 3.75 12.92 -14.96
CA LEU A 61 2.50 12.20 -14.73
C LEU A 61 1.26 13.08 -14.93
N PHE A 62 1.39 14.37 -14.60
CA PHE A 62 0.32 15.36 -14.62
C PHE A 62 0.22 16.11 -15.94
N GLN A 63 1.10 15.81 -16.90
CA GLN A 63 1.09 16.47 -18.21
C GLN A 63 -0.29 16.33 -18.87
N PRO A 64 -1.00 17.43 -19.18
CA PRO A 64 -2.30 17.36 -19.83
C PRO A 64 -2.16 16.69 -21.19
N TYR A 65 -3.06 15.76 -21.50
CA TYR A 65 -3.05 15.10 -22.80
C TYR A 65 -3.57 16.07 -23.86
N ASN A 66 -2.67 16.77 -24.52
CA ASN A 66 -3.02 17.50 -25.72
C ASN A 66 -3.19 16.47 -26.84
N ARG A 67 -4.41 15.93 -26.99
CA ARG A 67 -4.78 15.13 -28.16
C ARG A 67 -4.75 16.08 -29.35
N VAL A 68 -3.58 16.24 -29.94
CA VAL A 68 -3.44 16.83 -31.27
C VAL A 68 -4.23 15.89 -32.17
N GLY A 69 -5.50 16.24 -32.42
CA GLY A 69 -6.35 15.49 -33.32
C GLY A 69 -5.52 15.27 -34.58
N THR A 70 -5.37 14.01 -34.97
CA THR A 70 -4.69 13.62 -36.19
C THR A 70 -5.21 14.56 -37.28
N PHE A 71 -4.35 15.46 -37.78
CA PHE A 71 -4.66 16.43 -38.84
C PHE A 71 -4.85 15.70 -40.18
N ALA A 72 -5.64 14.63 -40.20
CA ALA A 72 -5.88 13.79 -41.36
C ALA A 72 -6.71 14.52 -42.42
N ASP A 73 -7.33 15.65 -42.09
CA ASP A 73 -7.95 16.51 -43.10
C ASP A 73 -7.87 18.00 -42.71
N ALA A 74 -6.73 18.63 -43.00
CA ALA A 74 -6.53 20.06 -42.84
C ALA A 74 -7.38 20.93 -43.81
N THR A 75 -8.27 20.34 -44.61
CA THR A 75 -9.14 21.09 -45.54
C THR A 75 -10.52 21.41 -44.98
N ALA A 76 -10.94 20.74 -43.90
CA ALA A 76 -12.19 21.04 -43.19
C ALA A 76 -11.88 21.76 -41.87
N VAL A 77 -11.33 22.98 -41.98
CA VAL A 77 -11.16 23.87 -40.83
C VAL A 77 -12.52 24.46 -40.45
N ASP A 78 -13.33 23.68 -39.73
CA ASP A 78 -14.47 24.24 -39.01
C ASP A 78 -13.96 24.88 -37.71
N THR A 79 -13.61 26.16 -37.81
CA THR A 79 -12.99 26.99 -36.76
C THR A 79 -13.80 27.10 -35.46
N ALA A 80 -15.03 26.59 -35.41
CA ALA A 80 -15.89 26.69 -34.22
C ALA A 80 -16.06 25.38 -33.45
N ALA A 81 -15.74 24.22 -34.04
CA ALA A 81 -15.98 22.91 -33.41
C ALA A 81 -14.70 22.24 -32.87
N GLN A 82 -13.51 22.75 -33.21
CA GLN A 82 -12.24 22.42 -32.53
C GLN A 82 -12.05 23.26 -31.26
N ALA A 83 -13.09 23.36 -30.42
CA ALA A 83 -12.81 23.51 -29.01
C ALA A 83 -12.02 22.26 -28.64
N VAL A 84 -10.69 22.41 -28.55
CA VAL A 84 -9.81 21.58 -27.74
C VAL A 84 -10.68 21.14 -26.58
N ARG A 85 -10.95 19.84 -26.43
CA ARG A 85 -11.62 19.35 -25.24
C ARG A 85 -10.69 19.67 -24.07
N THR A 86 -10.83 20.89 -23.56
CA THR A 86 -10.32 21.42 -22.31
C THR A 86 -11.27 20.96 -21.21
N ASP A 87 -11.76 19.71 -21.27
CA ASP A 87 -11.88 19.03 -19.99
C ASP A 87 -10.41 18.77 -19.66
N PRO A 88 -9.81 19.55 -18.74
CA PRO A 88 -8.54 19.16 -18.16
C PRO A 88 -8.92 17.91 -17.37
N GLY A 89 -8.93 16.77 -18.06
CA GLY A 89 -9.06 15.47 -17.46
C GLY A 89 -7.77 15.30 -16.68
N GLU A 90 -7.78 15.86 -15.47
CA GLU A 90 -6.69 15.91 -14.51
C GLU A 90 -6.12 14.48 -14.46
N ARG A 91 -4.81 14.32 -14.61
CA ARG A 91 -4.16 13.00 -14.56
C ARG A 91 -3.66 12.75 -13.14
N PRO A 92 -4.47 12.16 -12.24
CA PRO A 92 -4.04 12.02 -10.86
C PRO A 92 -2.94 10.97 -10.75
N PHE A 93 -1.96 11.21 -9.89
CA PHE A 93 -1.23 10.09 -9.31
C PHE A 93 -2.18 9.32 -8.40
N GLY A 94 -2.21 7.99 -8.49
CA GLY A 94 -3.13 7.23 -7.66
C GLY A 94 -2.57 5.91 -7.16
N ILE A 95 -2.88 5.57 -5.91
CA ILE A 95 -2.47 4.33 -5.25
C ILE A 95 -3.73 3.59 -4.78
N PRO A 96 -4.00 2.39 -5.29
CA PRO A 96 -5.15 1.61 -4.87
C PRO A 96 -4.89 0.87 -3.55
N PHE A 97 -5.94 0.70 -2.77
CA PHE A 97 -5.95 -0.11 -1.56
C PHE A 97 -7.31 -0.77 -1.35
N ILE A 98 -7.32 -1.84 -0.56
CA ILE A 98 -8.53 -2.54 -0.11
C ILE A 98 -8.48 -2.70 1.41
N LEU A 99 -9.66 -2.77 2.03
CA LEU A 99 -9.82 -3.01 3.47
C LEU A 99 -10.72 -4.24 3.67
N PRO A 100 -10.25 -5.45 3.32
CA PRO A 100 -11.03 -6.66 3.50
C PRO A 100 -11.17 -6.97 4.99
N PRO A 101 -12.22 -7.70 5.39
CA PRO A 101 -12.35 -8.11 6.78
C PRO A 101 -11.31 -9.18 7.12
N THR A 102 -11.22 -9.54 8.39
CA THR A 102 -10.36 -10.63 8.87
C THR A 102 -10.88 -12.00 8.40
N GLN A 103 -10.05 -13.05 8.41
CA GLN A 103 -10.43 -14.35 7.84
C GLN A 103 -11.69 -14.94 8.50
N ASP A 104 -11.88 -14.72 9.82
CA ASP A 104 -13.03 -15.19 10.60
C ASP A 104 -14.39 -14.58 10.18
N LEU A 105 -14.35 -13.52 9.37
CA LEU A 105 -15.53 -12.84 8.86
C LEU A 105 -15.82 -13.16 7.39
N PHE A 106 -14.92 -13.90 6.74
CA PHE A 106 -15.29 -14.59 5.52
C PHE A 106 -16.18 -15.77 5.91
N SER A 107 -17.11 -16.12 5.02
CA SER A 107 -17.86 -17.36 5.14
C SER A 107 -17.82 -18.09 3.81
N ALA A 108 -17.50 -19.39 3.85
CA ALA A 108 -17.63 -20.26 2.70
C ALA A 108 -19.12 -20.43 2.30
N SER A 109 -19.67 -19.48 1.55
CA SER A 109 -21.03 -19.57 1.01
C SER A 109 -21.00 -20.02 -0.45
N GLY A 110 -20.88 -21.32 -0.70
CA GLY A 110 -21.04 -21.83 -2.06
C GLY A 110 -20.54 -23.25 -2.27
N SER A 111 -21.26 -24.00 -3.10
CA SER A 111 -20.88 -25.35 -3.53
C SER A 111 -19.55 -25.33 -4.29
N ALA A 112 -18.48 -25.80 -3.65
CA ALA A 112 -17.19 -26.38 -4.10
C ALA A 112 -16.60 -26.19 -5.53
N GLY A 113 -17.09 -25.30 -6.39
CA GLY A 113 -16.64 -25.17 -7.79
C GLY A 113 -16.25 -23.75 -8.22
N ALA A 114 -16.71 -22.74 -7.50
CA ALA A 114 -16.37 -21.33 -7.67
C ALA A 114 -16.73 -20.59 -6.37
N ALA A 115 -16.12 -20.99 -5.25
CA ALA A 115 -16.42 -20.41 -3.94
C ALA A 115 -16.05 -18.93 -3.93
N GLN A 116 -17.00 -18.08 -4.33
CA GLN A 116 -17.04 -16.69 -3.91
C GLN A 116 -17.38 -16.75 -2.43
N PHE A 117 -16.40 -16.47 -1.58
CA PHE A 117 -16.68 -16.30 -0.17
C PHE A 117 -17.59 -15.08 -0.04
N ALA A 118 -18.77 -15.24 0.55
CA ALA A 118 -19.60 -14.10 0.91
C ALA A 118 -19.14 -13.57 2.25
N MET A 119 -18.99 -12.27 2.30
CA MET A 119 -18.95 -11.54 3.56
C MET A 119 -20.40 -11.32 4.02
N ASP A 120 -20.62 -11.25 5.34
CA ASP A 120 -21.93 -10.86 5.88
C ASP A 120 -22.19 -9.37 5.60
N LYS A 121 -23.46 -8.97 5.42
CA LYS A 121 -23.89 -7.57 5.46
C LYS A 121 -23.54 -6.89 6.79
N ASN A 122 -23.38 -7.66 7.86
CA ASN A 122 -22.95 -7.17 9.17
C ASN A 122 -21.43 -7.05 9.33
N THR A 123 -20.65 -7.32 8.28
CA THR A 123 -19.19 -7.20 8.32
C THR A 123 -18.80 -5.78 8.77
N PRO A 124 -17.98 -5.64 9.82
CA PRO A 124 -17.53 -4.35 10.31
C PRO A 124 -16.90 -3.51 9.18
N THR A 125 -17.35 -2.27 9.04
CA THR A 125 -16.79 -1.30 8.11
C THR A 125 -15.76 -0.44 8.84
N ALA A 126 -14.61 -0.20 8.21
CA ALA A 126 -13.68 0.81 8.67
C ALA A 126 -14.28 2.20 8.38
N ILE A 127 -14.05 3.16 9.27
CA ILE A 127 -14.52 4.54 9.10
C ILE A 127 -13.30 5.44 9.04
N LEU A 128 -13.13 6.18 7.95
CA LEU A 128 -12.07 7.14 7.75
C LEU A 128 -12.33 8.36 8.64
N GLU A 129 -11.45 8.61 9.60
CA GLU A 129 -11.54 9.75 10.51
C GLU A 129 -10.71 10.94 10.02
N GLU A 130 -9.49 10.66 9.55
CA GLU A 130 -8.49 11.70 9.34
C GLU A 130 -7.57 11.34 8.18
N ILE A 131 -7.22 12.32 7.36
CA ILE A 131 -6.16 12.23 6.35
C ILE A 131 -5.06 13.21 6.74
N SER A 132 -3.82 12.73 6.72
CA SER A 132 -2.62 13.55 6.79
C SER A 132 -1.87 13.45 5.47
N PHE A 133 -1.51 14.59 4.88
CA PHE A 133 -0.72 14.67 3.65
C PHE A 133 0.51 15.53 3.88
N SER A 134 1.68 15.05 3.44
CA SER A 134 2.93 15.80 3.55
C SER A 134 3.84 15.48 2.39
N PHE A 135 4.77 16.38 2.12
CA PHE A 135 5.87 16.19 1.17
C PHE A 135 7.05 17.03 1.64
N ASP A 136 8.26 16.66 1.27
CA ASP A 136 9.46 17.37 1.70
C ASP A 136 9.63 18.67 0.90
N GLN A 137 9.47 19.79 1.61
CA GLN A 137 9.75 21.14 1.11
C GLN A 137 11.04 21.72 1.70
N ARG A 138 11.81 20.92 2.45
CA ARG A 138 13.01 21.33 3.19
C ARG A 138 12.81 22.51 4.16
N GLY A 139 11.55 22.76 4.55
CA GLY A 139 11.21 23.93 5.35
C GLY A 139 11.30 25.25 4.59
N GLU A 140 11.17 25.25 3.27
CA GLU A 140 11.12 26.44 2.40
C GLU A 140 9.80 26.51 1.61
N PRO A 141 9.25 27.69 1.31
CA PRO A 141 8.13 27.85 0.40
C PRO A 141 8.67 27.83 -1.03
N CYS A 142 9.21 26.69 -1.47
CA CYS A 142 9.69 26.53 -2.83
C CYS A 142 9.09 25.30 -3.50
N ALA A 143 8.94 25.38 -4.81
CA ALA A 143 8.79 24.21 -5.64
C ALA A 143 10.15 23.55 -5.88
N ILE A 144 10.18 22.23 -6.05
CA ILE A 144 11.41 21.50 -6.42
C ILE A 144 11.36 21.22 -7.91
N ALA A 145 12.35 21.68 -8.66
CA ALA A 145 12.44 21.43 -10.09
C ALA A 145 12.60 19.93 -10.41
N ASP A 146 11.79 19.43 -11.35
CA ASP A 146 11.80 18.05 -11.84
C ASP A 146 13.00 17.80 -12.77
N ASN A 147 13.19 16.53 -13.13
CA ASN A 147 14.08 16.07 -14.19
C ASN A 147 13.82 16.76 -15.54
N PHE A 148 12.62 17.28 -15.77
CA PHE A 148 12.19 17.92 -17.01
C PHE A 148 12.13 19.45 -16.94
N SER A 149 12.52 20.05 -15.80
CA SER A 149 12.60 21.50 -15.67
C SER A 149 13.60 22.06 -16.68
N ASN A 150 13.18 22.98 -17.55
CA ASN A 150 14.07 23.58 -18.55
C ASN A 150 14.49 24.98 -18.14
N ASP A 151 15.78 25.32 -18.30
CA ASP A 151 16.18 26.73 -18.36
C ASP A 151 16.21 27.22 -19.81
N LEU A 152 15.08 27.76 -20.21
CA LEU A 152 14.93 28.40 -21.51
C LEU A 152 15.84 29.62 -21.70
N ASN A 153 16.31 30.27 -20.62
CA ASN A 153 17.25 31.38 -20.73
C ASN A 153 18.63 30.92 -21.20
N SER A 154 19.04 29.70 -20.84
CA SER A 154 20.30 29.17 -21.33
C SER A 154 20.26 28.67 -22.76
N PHE A 155 19.12 28.28 -23.30
CA PHE A 155 19.03 27.92 -24.72
C PHE A 155 19.33 29.14 -25.61
N THR A 156 18.80 30.30 -25.20
CA THR A 156 19.03 31.59 -25.86
C THR A 156 20.49 32.03 -25.72
N GLN A 157 21.09 31.90 -24.53
CA GLN A 157 22.50 32.27 -24.31
C GLN A 157 23.50 31.30 -24.97
N TYR A 158 23.26 29.98 -24.99
CA TYR A 158 24.18 29.00 -25.60
C TYR A 158 24.26 29.13 -27.12
N SER A 159 23.16 29.49 -27.79
CA SER A 159 23.17 29.75 -29.24
C SER A 159 24.08 30.93 -29.63
N SER A 160 24.26 31.89 -28.72
CA SER A 160 25.09 33.08 -28.95
C SER A 160 26.56 32.89 -28.56
N HIS A 161 26.87 32.02 -27.59
CA HIS A 161 28.22 31.88 -27.04
C HIS A 161 29.15 30.91 -27.78
N LEU A 162 28.61 29.95 -28.54
CA LEU A 162 29.47 28.97 -29.23
C LEU A 162 30.02 29.44 -30.57
N GLY A 163 29.67 30.64 -31.06
CA GLY A 163 30.27 31.21 -32.28
C GLY A 163 30.32 30.21 -33.45
N ILE A 164 29.33 29.32 -33.56
CA ILE A 164 29.34 28.20 -34.52
C ILE A 164 29.00 28.77 -35.89
N GLY A 165 30.02 29.35 -36.53
CA GLY A 165 30.07 29.53 -37.96
C GLY A 165 30.05 28.16 -38.62
N GLY A 166 28.91 27.82 -39.22
CA GLY A 166 28.70 26.78 -40.24
C GLY A 166 29.55 25.52 -40.14
N GLY A 167 29.06 24.48 -39.45
CA GLY A 167 29.62 23.14 -39.64
C GLY A 167 29.05 22.04 -38.75
N THR A 168 28.84 22.32 -37.47
CA THR A 168 28.15 21.40 -36.56
C THR A 168 26.68 21.81 -36.49
N THR A 169 25.81 20.89 -36.90
CA THR A 169 24.37 21.15 -36.99
C THR A 169 23.85 21.54 -35.61
N ALA A 170 23.02 22.59 -35.53
CA ALA A 170 22.36 23.05 -34.30
C ALA A 170 21.68 21.93 -33.49
N GLN A 171 21.43 20.78 -34.13
CA GLN A 171 20.99 19.53 -33.52
C GLN A 171 21.92 18.99 -32.42
N ASP A 172 23.25 19.11 -32.53
CA ASP A 172 24.16 18.58 -31.51
C ASP A 172 24.18 19.45 -30.24
N ALA A 173 23.99 20.76 -30.38
CA ALA A 173 23.80 21.67 -29.24
C ALA A 173 22.43 21.46 -28.57
N ILE A 174 21.36 21.20 -29.35
CA ILE A 174 20.05 20.82 -28.81
C ILE A 174 20.15 19.50 -28.03
N ARG A 175 20.88 18.50 -28.53
CA ARG A 175 21.08 17.22 -27.84
C ARG A 175 21.90 17.33 -26.54
N GLN A 176 22.80 18.31 -26.43
CA GLN A 176 23.60 18.54 -25.21
C GLN A 176 22.91 19.46 -24.19
N THR A 177 22.06 20.38 -24.64
CA THR A 177 21.46 21.41 -23.77
C THR A 177 20.02 21.09 -23.37
N ALA A 178 19.24 20.46 -24.25
CA ALA A 178 17.95 19.91 -23.88
C ALA A 178 18.19 18.49 -23.36
N GLY A 179 17.95 18.29 -22.06
CA GLY A 179 17.90 16.98 -21.42
C GLY A 179 16.76 16.09 -21.92
N MET A 180 16.54 15.99 -23.24
CA MET A 180 15.56 15.08 -23.84
C MET A 180 15.80 13.61 -23.42
N TRP A 181 17.01 13.30 -22.93
CA TRP A 181 17.40 11.99 -22.39
C TRP A 181 18.20 12.09 -21.09
N GLY A 182 18.34 13.29 -20.52
CA GLY A 182 19.22 13.59 -19.39
C GLY A 182 18.46 14.33 -18.29
N SER A 183 18.81 14.04 -17.03
CA SER A 183 18.35 14.84 -15.88
C SER A 183 18.60 16.32 -16.16
N SER A 184 17.56 17.15 -16.03
CA SER A 184 17.72 18.60 -16.00
C SER A 184 18.84 18.98 -15.03
N ARG A 185 19.66 19.97 -15.41
CA ARG A 185 20.65 20.55 -14.49
C ARG A 185 20.01 21.27 -13.30
N TYR A 186 18.71 21.56 -13.39
CA TYR A 186 17.89 22.14 -12.33
C TYR A 186 17.20 21.08 -11.48
N GLN A 187 17.33 19.79 -11.81
CA GLN A 187 16.71 18.74 -11.00
C GLN A 187 17.10 18.93 -9.52
N GLY A 188 16.09 19.01 -8.65
CA GLY A 188 16.29 19.18 -7.21
C GLY A 188 16.61 20.63 -6.78
N SER A 189 16.69 21.58 -7.72
CA SER A 189 16.82 23.00 -7.38
C SER A 189 15.50 23.55 -6.84
N MET A 190 15.62 24.56 -5.98
CA MET A 190 14.48 25.24 -5.36
C MET A 190 14.04 26.40 -6.26
N ASP A 191 12.77 26.42 -6.62
CA ASP A 191 12.11 27.47 -7.40
C ASP A 191 11.04 28.15 -6.54
N PHE A 192 11.24 29.45 -6.26
CA PHE A 192 10.32 30.25 -5.45
C PHE A 192 9.24 30.94 -6.27
N SER A 193 9.37 30.96 -7.60
CA SER A 193 8.36 31.55 -8.51
C SER A 193 7.26 30.58 -8.90
N GLY A 194 7.49 29.27 -8.80
CA GLY A 194 6.57 28.22 -9.25
C GLY A 194 5.63 27.64 -8.20
N LEU A 195 5.36 28.32 -7.07
CA LEU A 195 4.55 27.73 -5.99
C LEU A 195 3.08 27.48 -6.35
N GLU A 196 2.49 28.36 -7.14
CA GLU A 196 1.10 28.23 -7.62
C GLU A 196 0.93 27.00 -8.52
N ALA A 197 2.03 26.47 -9.06
CA ALA A 197 2.03 25.30 -9.93
C ALA A 197 1.56 24.03 -9.21
N TYR A 198 1.66 23.92 -7.89
CA TYR A 198 1.30 22.66 -7.25
C TYR A 198 -0.19 22.30 -7.35
N ASN A 199 -1.10 23.29 -7.29
CA ASN A 199 -2.56 23.14 -7.38
C ASN A 199 -3.06 21.77 -6.86
N LEU A 200 -2.77 21.49 -5.59
CA LEU A 200 -2.93 20.16 -5.02
C LEU A 200 -4.40 19.89 -4.72
N LYS A 201 -4.91 18.77 -5.22
CA LYS A 201 -6.21 18.23 -4.82
C LYS A 201 -6.05 16.78 -4.43
N LEU A 202 -6.61 16.42 -3.29
CA LEU A 202 -6.62 15.05 -2.78
C LEU A 202 -8.02 14.48 -3.01
N ALA A 203 -8.10 13.22 -3.41
CA ALA A 203 -9.38 12.52 -3.44
C ALA A 203 -9.23 11.05 -3.05
N ILE A 204 -10.32 10.47 -2.57
CA ILE A 204 -10.50 9.03 -2.45
C ILE A 204 -11.66 8.67 -3.35
N VAL A 205 -11.43 7.71 -4.23
CA VAL A 205 -12.45 7.17 -5.13
C VAL A 205 -12.66 5.70 -4.85
N SER A 206 -13.82 5.18 -5.23
CA SER A 206 -14.18 3.77 -5.02
C SER A 206 -14.79 3.14 -6.27
N LYS A 207 -14.65 1.82 -6.35
CA LYS A 207 -15.37 0.97 -7.31
C LYS A 207 -15.70 -0.38 -6.70
N SER A 208 -16.69 -1.04 -7.27
CA SER A 208 -16.99 -2.44 -7.01
C SER A 208 -15.85 -3.33 -7.52
N GLN A 209 -15.44 -4.34 -6.75
CA GLN A 209 -14.29 -5.19 -7.07
C GLN A 209 -14.59 -6.21 -8.18
N TYR A 210 -13.59 -6.53 -9.02
CA TYR A 210 -13.68 -7.58 -10.03
C TYR A 210 -14.03 -8.94 -9.45
N TYR A 211 -13.44 -9.30 -8.30
CA TYR A 211 -13.70 -10.57 -7.61
C TYR A 211 -15.20 -10.82 -7.34
N PHE A 212 -15.95 -9.76 -7.01
CA PHE A 212 -17.40 -9.82 -6.78
C PHE A 212 -18.22 -9.68 -8.08
N GLY A 213 -17.60 -9.91 -9.25
CA GLY A 213 -18.24 -9.92 -10.55
C GLY A 213 -18.35 -8.56 -11.24
N SER A 214 -17.73 -7.50 -10.70
CA SER A 214 -17.70 -6.21 -11.39
C SER A 214 -16.79 -6.26 -12.62
N THR A 215 -17.24 -5.67 -13.72
CA THR A 215 -16.40 -5.46 -14.92
C THR A 215 -15.90 -4.03 -15.04
N ALA A 216 -16.33 -3.13 -14.14
CA ALA A 216 -15.83 -1.78 -14.11
C ALA A 216 -14.32 -1.81 -13.88
N GLN A 217 -13.55 -1.03 -14.63
CA GLN A 217 -12.12 -0.84 -14.37
C GLN A 217 -11.86 0.53 -13.76
N ARG A 218 -12.69 1.52 -14.11
CA ARG A 218 -12.59 2.88 -13.57
C ARG A 218 -13.30 3.00 -12.22
N PRO A 219 -12.85 3.92 -11.36
CA PRO A 219 -13.61 4.35 -10.20
C PRO A 219 -15.04 4.76 -10.59
N GLU A 220 -16.01 4.32 -9.81
CA GLU A 220 -17.45 4.56 -10.05
C GLU A 220 -17.94 5.78 -9.28
N ARG A 221 -17.28 6.10 -8.16
CA ARG A 221 -17.72 7.13 -7.23
C ARG A 221 -16.54 7.78 -6.51
N GLU A 222 -16.54 9.11 -6.47
CA GLU A 222 -15.75 9.88 -5.51
C GLU A 222 -16.36 9.75 -4.11
N VAL A 223 -15.54 9.32 -3.16
CA VAL A 223 -15.90 9.08 -1.76
C VAL A 223 -15.64 10.33 -0.93
N TRP A 224 -14.50 10.98 -1.18
CA TRP A 224 -14.06 12.18 -0.50
C TRP A 224 -13.09 12.94 -1.41
N SER A 225 -13.09 14.27 -1.36
CA SER A 225 -12.10 15.11 -2.01
C SER A 225 -11.89 16.42 -1.26
N LEU A 226 -10.71 17.00 -1.42
CA LEU A 226 -10.35 18.30 -0.88
C LEU A 226 -9.31 18.98 -1.77
N ASP A 227 -9.59 20.21 -2.18
CA ASP A 227 -8.61 21.11 -2.75
C ASP A 227 -7.77 21.72 -1.63
N ILE A 228 -6.45 21.51 -1.67
CA ILE A 228 -5.54 22.07 -0.68
C ILE A 228 -5.26 23.52 -1.08
N PRO A 229 -5.57 24.49 -0.22
CA PRO A 229 -5.35 25.88 -0.55
C PRO A 229 -3.85 26.18 -0.60
N LEU A 230 -3.47 27.08 -1.50
CA LEU A 230 -2.08 27.44 -1.76
C LEU A 230 -1.31 27.86 -0.49
N ASP A 231 -1.97 28.58 0.41
CA ASP A 231 -1.40 29.06 1.67
C ASP A 231 -0.96 27.91 2.61
N ALA A 232 -1.62 26.75 2.56
CA ALA A 232 -1.28 25.59 3.39
C ALA A 232 0.14 25.07 3.13
N TYR A 233 0.64 25.18 1.89
CA TYR A 233 1.98 24.69 1.52
C TYR A 233 2.95 25.77 1.03
N SER A 234 2.48 26.97 0.68
CA SER A 234 3.35 28.09 0.24
C SER A 234 3.51 29.21 1.27
N GLY A 235 2.75 29.20 2.37
CA GLY A 235 2.73 30.32 3.32
C GLY A 235 4.08 30.57 3.99
N ASP A 236 4.58 31.81 3.97
CA ASP A 236 5.84 32.15 4.65
C ASP A 236 5.77 31.94 6.17
N HIS A 237 4.61 32.26 6.76
CA HIS A 237 4.39 32.29 8.22
C HIS A 237 3.51 31.16 8.75
N ARG A 238 2.74 30.48 7.90
CA ARG A 238 1.85 29.38 8.28
C ARG A 238 1.92 28.30 7.22
N ARG A 239 2.73 27.27 7.49
CA ARG A 239 2.82 26.06 6.66
C ARG A 239 2.25 24.93 7.46
N GLU A 240 1.26 24.28 6.88
CA GLU A 240 0.56 23.19 7.51
C GLU A 240 1.13 21.89 6.98
N ASN A 241 2.46 21.67 7.01
CA ASN A 241 3.07 20.45 6.51
C ASN A 241 3.64 19.64 7.70
N PRO A 242 3.02 18.53 8.11
CA PRO A 242 1.93 17.80 7.44
C PRO A 242 0.56 18.47 7.55
N ILE A 243 -0.22 18.38 6.45
CA ILE A 243 -1.59 18.89 6.35
C ILE A 243 -2.48 17.86 7.00
N LEU A 244 -3.19 18.26 8.05
CA LEU A 244 -4.07 17.39 8.82
C LEU A 244 -5.52 17.74 8.57
N ILE A 245 -6.29 16.77 8.10
CA ILE A 245 -7.71 16.91 7.79
C ILE A 245 -8.48 15.95 8.70
N PRO A 246 -8.94 16.39 9.88
CA PRO A 246 -9.71 15.58 10.81
C PRO A 246 -11.20 15.50 10.43
N ASP A 247 -11.97 14.73 11.20
CA ASP A 247 -13.43 14.69 11.20
C ASP A 247 -14.10 14.37 9.85
N ILE A 248 -13.49 13.48 9.05
CA ILE A 248 -14.03 13.06 7.73
C ILE A 248 -15.26 12.15 7.88
N ASP A 249 -15.25 11.26 8.89
CA ASP A 249 -16.31 10.30 9.25
C ASP A 249 -16.91 9.49 8.08
N GLN A 250 -16.07 9.03 7.17
CA GLN A 250 -16.52 8.35 5.95
C GLN A 250 -16.38 6.83 6.05
N ALA A 251 -17.51 6.12 6.00
CA ALA A 251 -17.52 4.66 6.03
C ALA A 251 -16.93 4.06 4.73
N MET A 252 -16.05 3.08 4.90
CA MET A 252 -15.35 2.34 3.85
C MET A 252 -15.83 0.88 3.87
N HIS A 253 -16.62 0.51 2.87
CA HIS A 253 -17.09 -0.85 2.68
C HIS A 253 -15.97 -1.80 2.23
N PRO A 254 -15.91 -3.04 2.79
CA PRO A 254 -14.90 -4.03 2.45
C PRO A 254 -15.06 -4.63 1.04
N TYR A 255 -16.23 -4.49 0.42
CA TYR A 255 -16.55 -5.02 -0.92
C TYR A 255 -16.03 -4.16 -2.08
N LYS A 256 -15.33 -3.07 -1.76
CA LYS A 256 -14.90 -2.07 -2.73
C LYS A 256 -13.40 -1.95 -2.76
N SER A 257 -12.87 -1.65 -3.93
CA SER A 257 -11.53 -1.12 -4.06
C SER A 257 -11.59 0.39 -3.96
N TYR A 258 -10.60 0.94 -3.26
CA TYR A 258 -10.41 2.37 -3.15
C TYR A 258 -9.12 2.76 -3.85
N ALA A 259 -9.03 4.00 -4.30
CA ALA A 259 -7.77 4.59 -4.69
C ALA A 259 -7.66 5.97 -4.06
N PHE A 260 -6.52 6.23 -3.43
CA PHE A 260 -6.14 7.60 -3.09
C PHE A 260 -5.59 8.25 -4.35
N LEU A 261 -6.12 9.40 -4.70
CA LEU A 261 -5.75 10.20 -5.86
C LEU A 261 -5.15 11.52 -5.40
N LEU A 262 -4.05 11.89 -6.02
CA LEU A 262 -3.38 13.17 -5.89
C LEU A 262 -3.39 13.82 -7.26
N TYR A 263 -4.03 14.98 -7.35
CA TYR A 263 -4.07 15.84 -8.51
C TYR A 263 -3.11 17.00 -8.30
N CYS A 264 -2.28 17.29 -9.31
CA CYS A 264 -1.28 18.36 -9.29
C CYS A 264 -1.08 18.91 -10.70
N ASP A 265 -2.15 19.38 -11.33
CA ASP A 265 -2.12 19.68 -12.77
C ASP A 265 -1.11 20.75 -13.17
N GLY A 266 -0.87 21.73 -12.29
CA GLY A 266 0.13 22.76 -12.56
C GLY A 266 1.58 22.26 -12.39
N LEU A 267 1.81 21.06 -11.84
CA LEU A 267 3.16 20.52 -11.61
C LEU A 267 3.94 20.41 -12.92
N HIS A 268 3.22 20.28 -14.04
CA HIS A 268 3.75 20.42 -15.38
C HIS A 268 3.29 21.74 -16.00
N ALA A 269 4.00 22.84 -15.72
CA ALA A 269 3.74 24.09 -16.41
C ALA A 269 4.25 23.95 -17.85
N GLY A 270 3.32 23.84 -18.79
CA GLY A 270 3.66 23.53 -20.17
C GLY A 270 2.42 23.40 -21.02
N GLN A 271 1.72 24.50 -21.23
CA GLN A 271 0.80 24.55 -22.36
C GLN A 271 1.69 24.50 -23.62
N TYR A 272 1.61 23.40 -24.39
CA TYR A 272 2.09 23.41 -25.76
C TYR A 272 1.28 24.49 -26.49
N VAL A 273 1.81 25.71 -26.54
CA VAL A 273 1.25 26.77 -27.37
C VAL A 273 1.35 26.25 -28.79
N GLY A 274 0.18 26.11 -29.43
CA GLY A 274 0.06 25.48 -30.74
C GLY A 274 1.04 26.09 -31.74
N TRP A 275 1.49 25.26 -32.68
CA TRP A 275 2.30 25.70 -33.81
C TRP A 275 1.55 26.80 -34.58
N ASP A 276 1.93 28.06 -34.35
CA ASP A 276 1.37 29.19 -35.09
C ASP A 276 1.94 29.14 -36.52
N ASN A 277 1.08 28.68 -37.44
CA ASN A 277 1.35 28.59 -38.87
C ASN A 277 1.06 29.91 -39.61
N THR A 278 1.02 31.06 -38.92
CA THR A 278 0.85 32.35 -39.61
C THR A 278 2.04 32.63 -40.53
N ALA A 279 1.69 32.98 -41.78
CA ALA A 279 2.49 32.83 -43.00
C ALA A 279 3.77 33.70 -43.14
N ALA A 280 4.34 34.25 -42.05
CA ALA A 280 5.39 35.26 -42.13
C ALA A 280 6.79 34.83 -41.61
N GLY A 281 6.97 33.64 -41.04
CA GLY A 281 8.30 33.22 -40.62
C GLY A 281 8.26 31.86 -39.94
N ILE A 282 9.23 31.01 -40.28
CA ILE A 282 9.46 29.66 -39.76
C ILE A 282 9.04 29.58 -38.28
N GLY A 283 7.95 28.85 -38.03
CA GLY A 283 7.33 28.67 -36.71
C GLY A 283 8.36 28.18 -35.69
N ALA A 284 8.85 29.11 -34.87
CA ALA A 284 9.58 28.75 -33.68
C ALA A 284 8.56 28.22 -32.69
N TRP A 285 8.77 27.02 -32.17
CA TRP A 285 8.17 26.65 -30.91
C TRP A 285 8.63 27.68 -29.88
N THR A 286 7.81 28.69 -29.60
CA THR A 286 7.95 29.48 -28.38
C THR A 286 7.47 28.57 -27.26
N ASN A 287 8.32 27.62 -26.91
CA ASN A 287 8.15 26.83 -25.71
C ASN A 287 8.27 27.86 -24.58
N THR A 288 7.15 28.36 -24.08
CA THR A 288 7.15 29.07 -22.79
C THR A 288 7.79 28.11 -21.78
N ALA A 289 8.67 28.63 -20.93
CA ALA A 289 9.43 27.86 -19.94
C ALA A 289 8.61 26.69 -19.40
N LEU A 290 9.09 25.46 -19.65
CA LEU A 290 8.49 24.29 -19.04
C LEU A 290 8.95 24.29 -17.57
N ASP A 291 8.24 25.04 -16.74
CA ASP A 291 8.44 25.02 -15.29
C ASP A 291 7.81 23.70 -14.79
N SER A 292 8.60 22.64 -14.88
CA SER A 292 8.24 21.30 -14.43
C SER A 292 8.79 21.07 -13.03
N HIS A 293 7.90 20.80 -12.08
CA HIS A 293 8.25 20.59 -10.68
C HIS A 293 8.00 19.15 -10.23
N ALA A 294 8.43 18.83 -9.03
CA ALA A 294 8.23 17.52 -8.42
C ALA A 294 7.82 17.66 -6.96
N LEU A 295 7.09 16.65 -6.48
CA LEU A 295 6.85 16.42 -5.07
C LEU A 295 7.82 15.35 -4.57
N VAL A 296 8.57 15.64 -3.52
CA VAL A 296 9.58 14.73 -2.97
C VAL A 296 9.09 14.19 -1.63
N SER A 297 9.37 12.92 -1.33
CA SER A 297 9.01 12.24 -0.08
C SER A 297 7.55 12.47 0.33
N VAL A 298 6.62 12.25 -0.60
CA VAL A 298 5.19 12.33 -0.35
C VAL A 298 4.79 11.23 0.65
N ASN A 299 4.10 11.65 1.71
CA ASN A 299 3.55 10.77 2.73
C ASN A 299 2.07 11.08 2.91
N ILE A 300 1.25 10.06 2.68
CA ILE A 300 -0.20 10.05 2.85
C ILE A 300 -0.50 9.09 4.00
N SER A 301 -1.08 9.59 5.08
CA SER A 301 -1.48 8.80 6.24
C SER A 301 -2.98 8.90 6.43
N MET A 302 -3.70 7.80 6.22
CA MET A 302 -5.14 7.72 6.39
C MET A 302 -5.44 7.00 7.70
N LYS A 303 -6.06 7.68 8.66
CA LYS A 303 -6.46 7.11 9.95
C LYS A 303 -7.91 6.63 9.89
N PHE A 304 -8.10 5.37 10.27
CA PHE A 304 -9.40 4.73 10.33
C PHE A 304 -9.71 4.31 11.77
N ARG A 305 -11.00 4.26 12.09
CA ARG A 305 -11.54 3.59 13.27
C ARG A 305 -12.34 2.36 12.87
N GLN A 306 -12.26 1.30 13.67
CA GLN A 306 -12.98 0.05 13.46
C GLN A 306 -13.28 -0.63 14.78
N LYS A 307 -14.41 -1.34 14.87
CA LYS A 307 -14.79 -2.11 16.05
C LYS A 307 -13.69 -3.09 16.46
N LEU A 308 -13.52 -3.27 17.77
CA LEU A 308 -12.61 -4.27 18.32
C LEU A 308 -13.00 -5.66 17.84
N MET A 309 -11.97 -6.47 17.58
CA MET A 309 -12.06 -7.81 17.06
C MET A 309 -11.83 -8.82 18.17
N THR A 310 -12.42 -9.99 17.99
CA THR A 310 -12.13 -11.14 18.86
C THR A 310 -10.66 -11.51 18.69
N ARG A 311 -10.03 -11.86 19.79
CA ARG A 311 -8.66 -12.35 19.77
C ARG A 311 -8.58 -13.69 19.05
N ASP A 312 -7.46 -13.89 18.38
CA ASP A 312 -7.10 -15.21 17.88
C ASP A 312 -6.77 -16.17 19.02
N VAL A 313 -7.33 -17.37 18.93
CA VAL A 313 -7.09 -18.45 19.87
C VAL A 313 -6.69 -19.71 19.12
N HIS A 314 -5.85 -20.51 19.75
CA HIS A 314 -5.46 -21.81 19.23
C HIS A 314 -6.35 -22.88 19.88
N ALA A 315 -7.58 -23.01 19.36
CA ALA A 315 -8.55 -23.99 19.86
C ALA A 315 -9.21 -24.74 18.71
N GLY A 316 -9.06 -26.08 18.69
CA GLY A 316 -9.75 -26.93 17.71
C GLY A 316 -9.10 -26.95 16.31
N ALA A 317 -9.92 -26.83 15.26
CA ALA A 317 -9.50 -26.92 13.85
C ALA A 317 -9.05 -25.57 13.25
N GLU A 318 -9.40 -24.45 13.89
CA GLU A 318 -8.98 -23.11 13.48
C GLU A 318 -7.63 -22.79 14.13
N VAL A 319 -6.55 -23.07 13.39
CA VAL A 319 -5.20 -22.92 13.92
C VAL A 319 -4.57 -21.66 13.35
N VAL A 320 -4.53 -20.60 14.16
CA VAL A 320 -3.56 -19.53 13.93
C VAL A 320 -2.16 -20.11 14.04
N GLN A 321 -1.39 -19.96 12.97
CA GLN A 321 -0.04 -20.46 12.86
C GLN A 321 0.89 -19.66 13.78
N ASN A 322 1.92 -20.31 14.32
CA ASN A 322 2.99 -19.66 15.08
C ASN A 322 2.53 -18.91 16.35
N ILE A 323 1.35 -19.22 16.86
CA ILE A 323 0.87 -18.69 18.14
C ILE A 323 1.64 -19.34 19.31
N PRO A 324 1.90 -18.61 20.42
CA PRO A 324 2.58 -19.20 21.59
C PRO A 324 1.78 -20.37 22.18
N THR A 325 2.43 -21.51 22.43
CA THR A 325 1.72 -22.70 22.95
C THR A 325 1.51 -22.67 24.45
N ALA A 326 2.23 -21.81 25.17
CA ALA A 326 2.12 -21.71 26.62
C ALA A 326 0.72 -21.24 27.04
N ASP A 327 0.08 -20.43 26.20
CA ASP A 327 -1.24 -19.87 26.43
C ASP A 327 -2.22 -20.18 25.30
N ASN A 328 -1.80 -20.69 24.14
CA ASN A 328 -2.69 -20.93 22.99
C ASN A 328 -3.51 -19.67 22.63
N GLY A 329 -2.96 -18.49 22.90
CA GLY A 329 -3.63 -17.20 22.76
C GLY A 329 -4.74 -16.88 23.74
N VAL A 330 -5.11 -17.77 24.66
CA VAL A 330 -6.08 -17.48 25.73
C VAL A 330 -5.77 -18.28 26.99
N ILE A 331 -5.67 -17.58 28.12
CA ILE A 331 -5.62 -18.24 29.42
C ILE A 331 -7.05 -18.33 29.98
N ASP A 332 -7.42 -19.51 30.48
CA ASP A 332 -8.73 -19.78 31.08
C ASP A 332 -9.11 -18.73 32.14
N SER A 333 -10.40 -18.36 32.13
CA SER A 333 -11.00 -17.43 33.10
C SER A 333 -10.81 -17.92 34.54
N TYR A 334 -10.54 -17.00 35.47
CA TYR A 334 -10.33 -17.36 36.87
C TYR A 334 -11.67 -17.54 37.60
N THR A 335 -11.91 -18.75 38.13
CA THR A 335 -13.05 -18.97 39.03
C THR A 335 -12.74 -18.39 40.41
N LEU A 336 -13.34 -17.24 40.73
CA LEU A 336 -13.24 -16.62 42.06
C LEU A 336 -14.10 -17.40 43.06
N SER A 337 -13.44 -18.13 43.97
CA SER A 337 -14.09 -18.76 45.11
C SER A 337 -13.96 -17.89 46.36
N ILE A 338 -15.09 -17.50 46.95
CA ILE A 338 -15.17 -16.82 48.24
C ILE A 338 -15.79 -17.75 49.26
N THR A 339 -15.04 -18.04 50.31
CA THR A 339 -15.55 -18.81 51.46
C THR A 339 -16.21 -17.85 52.43
N GLN A 340 -17.52 -17.98 52.58
CA GLN A 340 -18.28 -17.29 53.62
C GLN A 340 -18.02 -18.02 54.97
N PRO A 341 -17.70 -17.29 56.06
CA PRO A 341 -17.66 -17.87 57.40
C PRO A 341 -19.00 -18.52 57.77
N ALA A 342 -19.00 -19.56 58.60
CA ALA A 342 -20.23 -20.15 59.06
C ALA A 342 -21.03 -19.15 59.91
N ALA A 343 -22.35 -19.31 59.94
CA ALA A 343 -23.21 -18.48 60.78
C ALA A 343 -22.79 -18.60 62.26
N GLY A 344 -22.44 -17.48 62.88
CA GLY A 344 -21.98 -17.44 64.27
C GLY A 344 -20.45 -17.38 64.45
N ASP A 345 -19.68 -17.56 63.38
CA ASP A 345 -18.23 -17.38 63.41
C ASP A 345 -17.84 -15.92 63.72
N LYS A 346 -16.66 -15.75 64.33
CA LYS A 346 -16.09 -14.42 64.54
C LYS A 346 -15.79 -13.79 63.18
N ILE A 347 -16.28 -12.56 62.99
CA ILE A 347 -15.93 -11.76 61.81
C ILE A 347 -14.55 -11.18 62.03
N GLU A 348 -13.57 -11.72 61.32
CA GLU A 348 -12.19 -11.25 61.35
C GLU A 348 -11.86 -10.54 60.02
N ALA A 349 -11.16 -9.42 60.09
CA ALA A 349 -10.77 -8.68 58.90
C ALA A 349 -9.70 -9.45 58.10
N ASP A 350 -8.64 -9.88 58.78
CA ASP A 350 -7.40 -10.38 58.15
C ASP A 350 -7.23 -11.90 58.29
N HIS A 351 -8.32 -12.63 58.50
CA HIS A 351 -8.27 -14.09 58.50
C HIS A 351 -7.85 -14.60 57.10
N ALA A 352 -6.88 -15.53 57.06
CA ALA A 352 -6.13 -15.87 55.86
C ALA A 352 -6.99 -16.42 54.70
N THR A 353 -8.13 -17.04 55.00
CA THR A 353 -8.99 -17.68 53.98
C THR A 353 -10.37 -17.06 53.85
N SER A 354 -10.97 -16.64 54.97
CA SER A 354 -12.35 -16.15 55.07
C SER A 354 -12.48 -14.72 55.59
N GLY A 355 -11.35 -14.04 55.83
CA GLY A 355 -11.35 -12.68 56.34
C GLY A 355 -12.07 -11.72 55.40
N PHE A 356 -12.79 -10.75 55.95
CA PHE A 356 -13.53 -9.78 55.15
C PHE A 356 -12.59 -8.96 54.24
N SER A 357 -11.47 -8.48 54.78
CA SER A 357 -10.43 -7.75 54.04
C SER A 357 -9.79 -8.65 52.98
N THR A 358 -9.44 -9.88 53.35
CA THR A 358 -8.88 -10.89 52.44
C THR A 358 -9.81 -11.16 51.24
N ASN A 359 -11.11 -11.34 51.49
CA ASN A 359 -12.09 -11.60 50.44
C ASN A 359 -12.32 -10.37 49.55
N MET A 360 -12.32 -9.16 50.13
CA MET A 360 -12.41 -7.93 49.35
C MET A 360 -11.17 -7.72 48.47
N HIS A 361 -9.98 -8.05 48.97
CA HIS A 361 -8.74 -8.02 48.20
C HIS A 361 -8.75 -9.04 47.05
N LYS A 362 -9.30 -10.24 47.26
CA LYS A 362 -9.48 -11.24 46.18
C LYS A 362 -10.39 -10.70 45.08
N VAL A 363 -11.54 -10.11 45.45
CA VAL A 363 -12.48 -9.48 44.50
C VAL A 363 -11.81 -8.37 43.71
N ASP A 364 -11.12 -7.45 44.40
CA ASP A 364 -10.46 -6.31 43.77
C ASP A 364 -9.31 -6.74 42.85
N LYS A 365 -8.54 -7.76 43.24
CA LYS A 365 -7.51 -8.36 42.38
C LYS A 365 -8.12 -8.94 41.11
N VAL A 366 -9.18 -9.74 41.22
CA VAL A 366 -9.87 -10.32 40.04
C VAL A 366 -10.48 -9.23 39.16
N PHE A 367 -11.03 -8.17 39.76
CA PHE A 367 -11.55 -7.03 38.99
C PHE A 367 -10.45 -6.30 38.22
N ARG A 368 -9.31 -6.00 38.85
CA ARG A 368 -8.16 -5.40 38.17
C ARG A 368 -7.61 -6.29 37.07
N ASP A 369 -7.52 -7.58 37.31
CA ASP A 369 -7.03 -8.55 36.34
C ASP A 369 -8.01 -8.73 35.16
N LYS A 370 -9.32 -8.56 35.38
CA LYS A 370 -10.33 -8.59 34.30
C LYS A 370 -10.20 -7.47 33.27
N ILE A 371 -9.61 -6.33 33.66
CA ILE A 371 -9.40 -5.19 32.77
C ILE A 371 -8.16 -5.41 31.87
N LYS A 372 -7.30 -6.37 32.23
CA LYS A 372 -6.14 -6.72 31.41
C LYS A 372 -6.53 -7.67 30.28
N GLY A 373 -5.89 -7.50 29.13
CA GLY A 373 -6.09 -8.31 27.94
C GLY A 373 -4.85 -8.30 27.05
N GLY A 374 -4.92 -9.09 25.99
CA GLY A 374 -3.97 -9.19 24.90
C GLY A 374 -2.56 -9.56 25.30
N TYR A 375 -1.60 -9.17 24.45
CA TYR A 375 -0.22 -9.59 24.59
C TYR A 375 0.68 -8.42 24.95
N ASP A 376 1.65 -8.66 25.82
CA ASP A 376 2.73 -7.71 26.05
C ASP A 376 3.63 -7.58 24.80
N LYS A 377 4.55 -6.62 24.82
CA LYS A 377 5.54 -6.41 23.73
C LYS A 377 6.41 -7.64 23.40
N GLU A 378 6.45 -8.63 24.27
CA GLU A 378 7.20 -9.89 24.17
C GLU A 378 6.27 -11.07 23.87
N ALA A 379 5.07 -10.80 23.33
CA ALA A 379 4.10 -11.80 22.93
C ALA A 379 3.72 -12.77 24.04
N ARG A 380 3.76 -12.32 25.30
CA ARG A 380 3.25 -13.07 26.45
C ARG A 380 1.85 -12.59 26.77
N THR A 381 0.96 -13.54 27.01
CA THR A 381 -0.33 -13.23 27.64
C THR A 381 -0.13 -12.86 29.11
N GLU A 382 -0.96 -11.94 29.60
CA GLU A 382 -1.08 -11.74 31.04
C GLU A 382 -1.62 -13.02 31.69
N PRO A 383 -1.22 -13.36 32.94
CA PRO A 383 -1.65 -14.59 33.60
C PRO A 383 -3.17 -14.78 33.75
N ARG A 384 -3.95 -13.72 33.49
CA ARG A 384 -5.40 -13.65 33.60
C ARG A 384 -5.89 -12.70 32.52
N GLN A 385 -6.84 -13.15 31.71
CA GLN A 385 -7.41 -12.38 30.62
C GLN A 385 -8.88 -12.69 30.51
N GLU A 386 -9.70 -11.65 30.54
CA GLU A 386 -11.16 -11.80 30.54
C GLU A 386 -11.82 -10.87 29.50
N LEU A 387 -11.00 -10.11 28.77
CA LEU A 387 -11.40 -9.36 27.59
C LEU A 387 -11.47 -10.32 26.39
N ALA A 388 -12.67 -10.53 25.87
CA ALA A 388 -12.90 -11.36 24.68
C ALA A 388 -12.50 -10.63 23.37
N GLN A 389 -12.57 -9.30 23.37
CA GLN A 389 -12.28 -8.45 22.22
C GLN A 389 -11.18 -7.46 22.57
N ASP A 390 -9.95 -7.81 22.24
CA ASP A 390 -8.77 -6.99 22.49
C ASP A 390 -7.79 -7.00 21.31
N ALA A 391 -8.28 -7.37 20.12
CA ALA A 391 -7.56 -7.15 18.89
C ALA A 391 -8.13 -5.92 18.17
N GLY A 392 -7.27 -5.07 17.64
CA GLY A 392 -7.61 -4.03 16.69
C GLY A 392 -7.30 -4.46 15.26
N TYR A 393 -8.03 -3.94 14.28
CA TYR A 393 -7.66 -4.11 12.88
C TYR A 393 -6.45 -3.23 12.55
N GLU A 394 -5.51 -3.72 11.75
CA GLU A 394 -4.32 -2.97 11.35
C GLU A 394 -3.98 -3.27 9.88
N VAL A 395 -3.49 -2.27 9.16
CA VAL A 395 -3.05 -2.44 7.76
C VAL A 395 -1.67 -1.84 7.60
N ILE A 396 -0.71 -2.68 7.21
CA ILE A 396 0.66 -2.26 6.91
C ILE A 396 0.82 -2.20 5.40
N ALA A 397 0.97 -1.00 4.85
CA ALA A 397 1.26 -0.79 3.44
C ALA A 397 2.79 -0.68 3.23
N VAL A 398 3.31 -1.47 2.30
CA VAL A 398 4.75 -1.66 2.09
C VAL A 398 5.11 -1.32 0.65
N PRO A 399 5.78 -0.20 0.41
CA PRO A 399 6.22 0.17 -0.93
C PRO A 399 7.38 -0.72 -1.41
N LEU A 400 7.30 -1.21 -2.64
CA LEU A 400 8.31 -2.04 -3.30
C LEU A 400 8.60 -1.51 -4.70
N MET A 401 9.86 -1.55 -5.11
CA MET A 401 10.34 -0.98 -6.36
C MET A 401 10.07 0.54 -6.48
N ASN A 402 9.94 1.23 -5.35
CA ASN A 402 9.86 2.70 -5.30
C ASN A 402 11.28 3.28 -5.42
N ASN A 403 11.37 4.57 -5.74
CA ASN A 403 12.64 5.31 -5.86
C ASN A 403 13.54 4.84 -7.02
N ARG A 404 12.94 4.42 -8.13
CA ARG A 404 13.68 4.06 -9.35
C ARG A 404 13.91 5.28 -10.23
N ARG A 405 14.92 5.22 -11.08
CA ARG A 405 15.19 6.28 -12.06
C ARG A 405 13.95 6.42 -12.95
N TRP A 406 13.37 7.63 -12.98
CA TRP A 406 12.13 7.98 -13.70
C TRP A 406 10.86 7.32 -13.15
N GLY A 407 10.95 6.71 -11.97
CA GLY A 407 9.85 6.11 -11.24
C GLY A 407 9.46 4.71 -11.70
N CYS A 408 10.00 4.15 -12.78
CA CYS A 408 9.61 2.81 -13.27
C CYS A 408 10.84 1.93 -13.57
N VAL A 409 10.60 0.65 -13.85
CA VAL A 409 11.63 -0.29 -14.33
C VAL A 409 11.23 -0.82 -15.70
N LEU A 410 12.12 -0.68 -16.70
CA LEU A 410 11.90 -1.13 -18.07
C LEU A 410 12.94 -2.18 -18.47
N SER A 411 12.56 -3.16 -19.29
CA SER A 411 13.39 -4.34 -19.65
C SER A 411 14.68 -4.05 -20.42
N GLY A 412 14.82 -2.83 -20.97
CA GLY A 412 15.98 -2.40 -21.75
C GLY A 412 17.10 -1.76 -20.90
N TYR A 413 17.40 -0.50 -21.19
CA TYR A 413 18.56 0.22 -20.61
C TYR A 413 18.49 0.32 -19.07
N TYR A 414 17.28 0.43 -18.51
CA TYR A 414 17.09 0.77 -17.10
C TYR A 414 17.23 -0.41 -16.15
N ALA A 415 16.87 -1.63 -16.55
CA ALA A 415 17.06 -2.83 -15.74
C ALA A 415 18.52 -2.99 -15.27
N ARG A 416 19.51 -2.53 -16.05
CA ARG A 416 20.94 -2.61 -15.69
C ARG A 416 21.36 -1.76 -14.51
N CYS A 417 20.58 -0.73 -14.20
CA CYS A 417 20.83 0.13 -13.06
C CYS A 417 20.21 -0.45 -11.79
N GLU A 418 19.45 -1.55 -11.91
CA GLU A 418 18.80 -2.17 -10.77
C GLU A 418 19.81 -2.97 -9.94
N PRO A 419 19.67 -2.93 -8.60
CA PRO A 419 20.51 -3.72 -7.72
C PRO A 419 20.32 -5.20 -8.03
N TYR A 420 21.40 -5.98 -7.90
CA TYR A 420 21.46 -7.42 -8.15
C TYR A 420 21.34 -7.87 -9.62
N ILE A 421 21.30 -6.92 -10.58
CA ILE A 421 21.52 -7.26 -11.99
C ILE A 421 23.01 -7.21 -12.31
N ASP A 422 23.58 -8.38 -12.62
CA ASP A 422 24.86 -8.49 -13.29
C ASP A 422 24.64 -8.67 -14.81
N LYS A 423 25.16 -7.73 -15.58
CA LYS A 423 25.06 -7.73 -17.04
C LYS A 423 25.84 -8.87 -17.70
N ASP A 424 26.85 -9.41 -17.02
CA ASP A 424 27.75 -10.44 -17.52
C ASP A 424 27.27 -11.85 -17.10
N SER A 425 26.32 -11.91 -16.16
CA SER A 425 25.62 -13.12 -15.76
C SER A 425 24.61 -13.59 -16.83
N ALA A 426 24.35 -14.90 -16.87
CA ALA A 426 23.34 -15.47 -17.76
C ALA A 426 21.94 -14.89 -17.47
N ALA A 427 21.07 -14.77 -18.48
CA ALA A 427 19.71 -14.21 -18.32
C ALA A 427 18.92 -14.88 -17.18
N SER A 428 19.07 -16.20 -17.05
CA SER A 428 18.44 -17.00 -15.99
C SER A 428 18.94 -16.69 -14.58
N ALA A 429 20.04 -15.95 -14.44
CA ALA A 429 20.62 -15.52 -13.17
C ALA A 429 20.37 -14.03 -12.88
N GLN A 430 19.74 -13.29 -13.79
CA GLN A 430 19.43 -11.87 -13.57
C GLN A 430 18.13 -11.73 -12.78
N ILE A 431 18.19 -11.02 -11.66
CA ILE A 431 17.07 -10.82 -10.74
C ILE A 431 16.98 -9.33 -10.40
N ILE A 432 15.81 -8.74 -10.59
CA ILE A 432 15.49 -7.44 -10.01
C ILE A 432 14.85 -7.70 -8.66
N ALA A 433 15.46 -7.20 -7.60
CA ALA A 433 14.96 -7.42 -6.24
C ALA A 433 14.75 -6.10 -5.48
N ASP A 434 13.70 -6.08 -4.66
CA ASP A 434 13.52 -5.09 -3.60
C ASP A 434 13.10 -5.79 -2.31
N ARG A 435 13.51 -5.24 -1.16
CA ARG A 435 13.24 -5.76 0.17
C ARG A 435 13.00 -4.64 1.16
N ARG A 436 12.03 -4.84 2.04
CA ARG A 436 11.68 -3.93 3.13
C ARG A 436 11.64 -4.71 4.44
N PHE A 437 12.18 -4.10 5.49
CA PHE A 437 12.13 -4.64 6.84
C PHE A 437 11.27 -3.74 7.71
N ILE A 438 10.29 -4.34 8.37
CA ILE A 438 9.31 -3.64 9.20
C ILE A 438 9.48 -4.18 10.62
N PRO A 439 9.91 -3.35 11.58
CA PRO A 439 10.04 -3.79 12.97
C PRO A 439 8.68 -4.21 13.55
N ILE A 440 8.63 -5.35 14.24
CA ILE A 440 7.45 -5.78 14.97
C ILE A 440 7.40 -4.98 16.26
N GLN A 441 6.57 -3.94 16.33
CA GLN A 441 6.49 -3.10 17.54
C GLN A 441 5.59 -3.71 18.61
N TYR A 442 4.61 -4.50 18.19
CA TYR A 442 3.63 -5.18 19.02
C TYR A 442 3.29 -6.53 18.38
N PRO A 443 2.82 -7.51 19.16
CA PRO A 443 2.31 -8.75 18.61
C PRO A 443 1.10 -8.50 17.71
N LEU A 444 1.06 -9.17 16.58
CA LEU A 444 -0.03 -9.09 15.62
C LEU A 444 -0.23 -10.45 14.95
N THR A 445 -1.43 -10.70 14.43
CA THR A 445 -1.69 -11.82 13.53
C THR A 445 -1.88 -11.31 12.13
N ILE A 446 -1.13 -11.83 11.17
CA ILE A 446 -1.29 -11.52 9.74
C ILE A 446 -2.44 -12.38 9.22
N GLU A 447 -3.52 -11.72 8.82
CA GLU A 447 -4.77 -12.31 8.33
C GLU A 447 -4.76 -12.42 6.82
N HIS A 448 -4.30 -11.37 6.13
CA HIS A 448 -4.19 -11.39 4.67
C HIS A 448 -2.94 -10.66 4.20
N ALA A 449 -2.48 -11.04 3.01
CA ALA A 449 -1.46 -10.29 2.29
C ALA A 449 -1.92 -10.06 0.84
N PHE A 450 -1.70 -8.86 0.31
CA PHE A 450 -2.09 -8.47 -1.04
C PHE A 450 -0.98 -7.73 -1.75
N LEU A 451 -0.93 -7.86 -3.06
CA LEU A 451 -0.05 -7.13 -3.95
C LEU A 451 -0.88 -6.19 -4.82
N ALA A 452 -0.68 -4.88 -4.69
CA ALA A 452 -1.07 -3.91 -5.70
C ALA A 452 0.08 -3.76 -6.71
N TRP A 453 -0.02 -4.50 -7.80
CA TRP A 453 0.89 -4.43 -8.93
C TRP A 453 0.55 -3.23 -9.82
N ASN A 454 1.57 -2.57 -10.32
CA ASN A 454 1.47 -1.28 -10.97
C ASN A 454 1.97 -1.38 -12.41
N TRP A 455 1.09 -1.04 -13.33
CA TRP A 455 1.30 -0.91 -14.77
C TRP A 455 1.23 0.54 -15.22
N MET A 456 1.04 1.50 -14.30
CA MET A 456 1.05 2.91 -14.62
C MET A 456 2.37 3.28 -15.27
N VAL A 457 2.25 3.97 -16.39
CA VAL A 457 3.38 4.40 -17.18
C VAL A 457 3.78 5.81 -16.72
N PRO A 458 5.07 6.13 -16.51
CA PRO A 458 5.46 7.53 -16.41
C PRO A 458 5.00 8.21 -17.68
N GLY A 459 4.14 9.25 -17.60
CA GLY A 459 3.54 9.91 -18.75
C GLY A 459 4.58 10.06 -19.86
N VAL A 460 4.46 9.21 -20.88
CA VAL A 460 5.55 8.99 -21.83
C VAL A 460 5.78 10.29 -22.54
N TYR A 461 7.03 10.78 -22.47
CA TYR A 461 7.72 11.60 -23.46
C TYR A 461 6.74 12.05 -24.54
N GLY A 462 6.08 13.18 -24.30
CA GLY A 462 5.24 13.80 -25.31
C GLY A 462 6.00 13.71 -26.61
N LEU A 463 5.43 12.94 -27.55
CA LEU A 463 5.98 12.63 -28.87
C LEU A 463 6.51 13.92 -29.45
N THR A 464 7.77 14.26 -29.21
CA THR A 464 8.27 15.54 -29.68
C THR A 464 8.38 15.32 -31.18
N PRO A 465 7.56 16.00 -32.01
CA PRO A 465 7.57 15.76 -33.43
C PRO A 465 8.92 16.22 -33.96
N MET A 466 9.88 15.32 -34.07
CA MET A 466 11.12 15.62 -34.78
C MET A 466 10.78 15.58 -36.27
N VAL A 467 10.60 16.77 -36.85
CA VAL A 467 10.41 16.95 -38.29
C VAL A 467 11.68 16.51 -39.01
N SER A 468 11.73 15.26 -39.49
CA SER A 468 12.76 14.86 -40.43
C SER A 468 12.40 15.42 -41.81
N ASN A 469 12.97 16.58 -42.17
CA ASN A 469 12.92 17.13 -43.53
C ASN A 469 13.81 16.30 -44.47
N SER A 470 13.53 15.02 -44.64
CA SER A 470 14.20 14.15 -45.60
C SER A 470 13.27 13.89 -46.79
N GLY A 471 13.33 14.78 -47.79
CA GLY A 471 12.88 14.51 -49.15
C GLY A 471 11.41 14.78 -49.47
N GLY A 472 11.07 16.02 -49.80
CA GLY A 472 10.02 16.39 -50.77
C GLY A 472 8.55 16.14 -50.43
N SER A 473 8.22 15.33 -49.42
CA SER A 473 6.86 15.12 -48.95
C SER A 473 6.84 15.39 -47.45
N GLY A 474 6.20 16.48 -47.04
CA GLY A 474 6.13 16.99 -45.66
C GLY A 474 5.34 16.11 -44.69
N VAL A 475 5.47 14.78 -44.81
CA VAL A 475 4.85 13.84 -43.87
C VAL A 475 5.65 13.88 -42.57
N LEU A 476 5.07 14.54 -41.57
CA LEU A 476 5.55 14.54 -40.20
C LEU A 476 5.59 13.09 -39.69
N LYS A 477 6.79 12.51 -39.60
CA LYS A 477 6.99 11.23 -38.93
C LYS A 477 7.13 11.51 -37.44
N TYR A 478 6.07 11.23 -36.68
CA TYR A 478 6.16 11.17 -35.22
C TYR A 478 7.11 10.04 -34.86
N PHE A 479 8.22 10.35 -34.18
CA PHE A 479 8.96 9.32 -33.47
C PHE A 479 8.07 8.87 -32.32
N ALA A 480 7.32 7.79 -32.55
CA ALA A 480 6.66 7.07 -31.47
C ALA A 480 7.72 6.77 -30.42
N GLY A 481 7.60 7.26 -29.17
CA GLY A 481 8.45 6.74 -28.09
C GLY A 481 8.39 5.20 -28.05
N PRO A 482 9.32 4.50 -27.37
CA PRO A 482 9.21 3.06 -27.22
C PRO A 482 7.78 2.73 -26.75
N GLN A 483 7.07 1.91 -27.54
CA GLN A 483 5.77 1.44 -27.13
C GLN A 483 5.97 0.60 -25.88
N LEU A 484 5.57 1.16 -24.75
CA LEU A 484 5.59 0.43 -23.49
C LEU A 484 4.48 -0.60 -23.56
N VAL A 485 4.84 -1.84 -23.26
CA VAL A 485 3.90 -2.97 -23.23
C VAL A 485 4.09 -3.73 -21.92
N LYS A 486 3.05 -4.44 -21.49
CA LYS A 486 3.21 -5.46 -20.45
C LYS A 486 4.19 -6.53 -20.95
N PRO A 487 4.99 -7.16 -20.09
CA PRO A 487 5.87 -8.26 -20.50
C PRO A 487 5.05 -9.37 -21.17
N THR A 488 5.45 -9.79 -22.36
CA THR A 488 4.79 -10.88 -23.11
C THR A 488 5.58 -12.18 -23.08
N SER A 489 6.67 -12.21 -22.31
CA SER A 489 7.55 -13.35 -22.19
C SER A 489 6.92 -14.42 -21.29
N SER A 490 6.80 -15.66 -21.78
CA SER A 490 6.28 -16.78 -20.98
C SER A 490 7.19 -17.16 -19.81
N THR A 491 8.44 -16.67 -19.80
CA THR A 491 9.40 -16.85 -18.72
C THR A 491 9.45 -15.66 -17.76
N PHE A 492 8.66 -14.61 -18.01
CA PHE A 492 8.51 -13.51 -17.05
C PHE A 492 7.84 -14.03 -15.79
N LYS A 493 8.51 -13.80 -14.65
CA LYS A 493 8.10 -14.28 -13.34
C LYS A 493 8.23 -13.17 -12.32
N VAL A 494 7.20 -13.06 -11.50
CA VAL A 494 7.18 -12.20 -10.32
C VAL A 494 6.99 -13.07 -9.10
N GLU A 495 7.88 -12.94 -8.13
CA GLU A 495 7.78 -13.60 -6.83
C GLU A 495 7.68 -12.55 -5.75
N VAL A 496 6.63 -12.62 -4.92
CA VAL A 496 6.46 -11.75 -3.75
C VAL A 496 6.35 -12.62 -2.51
N GLY A 497 7.14 -12.30 -1.50
CA GLY A 497 7.19 -13.05 -0.25
C GLY A 497 7.08 -12.15 0.96
N VAL A 498 6.35 -12.61 1.97
CA VAL A 498 6.32 -12.06 3.32
C VAL A 498 6.95 -13.08 4.24
N GLY A 499 7.91 -12.67 5.06
CA GLY A 499 8.56 -13.52 6.04
C GLY A 499 8.79 -12.83 7.37
N LEU A 500 9.15 -13.61 8.38
CA LEU A 500 9.60 -13.11 9.68
C LEU A 500 11.07 -13.45 9.86
N THR A 501 11.83 -12.52 10.44
CA THR A 501 13.29 -12.61 10.60
C THR A 501 13.75 -12.07 11.96
N THR A 502 14.94 -12.47 12.39
CA THR A 502 15.57 -12.10 13.68
C THR A 502 16.68 -11.05 13.56
N PHE A 503 16.96 -10.52 12.36
CA PHE A 503 17.99 -9.50 12.05
C PHE A 503 19.47 -9.95 12.14
N LEU A 504 19.82 -10.94 12.96
CA LEU A 504 21.19 -11.47 13.05
C LEU A 504 21.55 -12.31 11.82
N ARG A 505 22.67 -11.97 11.14
CA ARG A 505 23.26 -12.63 9.95
C ARG A 505 22.73 -14.05 9.72
N GLU A 506 21.63 -14.15 8.97
CA GLU A 506 20.97 -15.42 8.67
C GLU A 506 21.78 -16.29 7.69
N ASP A 507 22.81 -15.71 7.05
CA ASP A 507 23.74 -16.42 6.16
C ASP A 507 24.74 -17.31 6.91
N SER A 508 24.92 -17.16 8.23
CA SER A 508 25.70 -18.14 8.98
C SER A 508 24.80 -19.32 9.32
N SER A 509 25.08 -20.44 8.66
CA SER A 509 24.50 -21.76 8.91
C SER A 509 24.15 -21.95 10.39
N ALA A 510 22.84 -22.08 10.63
CA ALA A 510 22.23 -22.38 11.90
C ALA A 510 23.11 -23.32 12.75
N THR A 511 23.63 -22.82 13.87
CA THR A 511 24.14 -23.66 14.94
C THR A 511 22.92 -24.36 15.55
N GLY A 512 22.51 -25.49 14.96
CA GLY A 512 21.33 -26.27 15.38
C GLY A 512 20.23 -26.52 14.32
N GLY A 513 20.43 -26.13 13.06
CA GLY A 513 19.54 -26.54 11.97
C GLY A 513 18.15 -25.88 11.92
N GLN A 514 17.83 -24.91 12.78
CA GLN A 514 16.61 -24.11 12.67
C GLN A 514 16.92 -22.82 11.89
N PRO A 515 16.22 -22.54 10.78
CA PRO A 515 16.38 -21.29 10.06
C PRO A 515 15.74 -20.18 10.88
N LEU A 516 16.41 -19.04 10.92
CA LEU A 516 15.93 -17.85 11.59
C LEU A 516 14.90 -17.07 10.74
N HIS A 517 14.60 -17.59 9.54
CA HIS A 517 13.68 -17.02 8.57
C HIS A 517 12.46 -17.92 8.37
N SER A 518 11.27 -17.39 8.64
CA SER A 518 10.00 -18.08 8.42
C SER A 518 9.23 -17.44 7.27
N ARG A 519 8.79 -18.22 6.30
CA ARG A 519 7.95 -17.75 5.19
C ARG A 519 6.48 -17.75 5.61
N VAL A 520 5.90 -16.55 5.70
CA VAL A 520 4.49 -16.31 6.10
C VAL A 520 3.56 -16.35 4.91
N ALA A 521 3.89 -15.64 3.83
CA ALA A 521 3.06 -15.57 2.63
C ALA A 521 3.94 -15.62 1.38
N TYR A 522 3.40 -16.17 0.30
CA TYR A 522 4.16 -16.30 -0.94
C TYR A 522 3.25 -16.35 -2.17
N LEU A 523 3.58 -15.53 -3.16
CA LEU A 523 2.94 -15.51 -4.47
C LEU A 523 4.01 -15.61 -5.54
N SER A 524 3.80 -16.51 -6.50
CA SER A 524 4.59 -16.60 -7.74
C SER A 524 3.64 -16.48 -8.91
N MET A 525 3.80 -15.44 -9.71
CA MET A 525 3.02 -15.20 -10.92
C MET A 525 3.92 -15.40 -12.14
N LEU A 526 3.40 -16.06 -13.17
CA LEU A 526 4.09 -16.29 -14.44
C LEU A 526 3.25 -15.74 -15.58
N ASP A 527 3.93 -15.17 -16.58
CA ASP A 527 3.37 -14.80 -17.88
C ASP A 527 2.15 -13.86 -17.80
N PRO A 528 2.36 -12.53 -17.82
CA PRO A 528 1.28 -11.56 -17.84
C PRO A 528 0.67 -11.40 -19.25
N ALA A 529 1.12 -12.18 -20.25
CA ALA A 529 0.62 -12.07 -21.61
C ALA A 529 -0.90 -12.34 -21.67
N LEU A 530 -1.50 -11.85 -22.74
CA LEU A 530 -2.94 -11.77 -22.92
C LEU A 530 -3.50 -13.15 -23.26
N GLY A 531 -4.34 -13.68 -22.36
CA GLY A 531 -4.73 -15.11 -22.36
C GLY A 531 -3.71 -16.03 -21.67
N GLY A 532 -2.70 -15.43 -21.02
CA GLY A 532 -1.58 -16.08 -20.35
C GLY A 532 -2.01 -17.03 -19.24
N SER A 533 -1.11 -17.97 -18.99
CA SER A 533 -1.04 -18.93 -17.88
C SER A 533 -2.11 -18.78 -16.79
N SER A 534 -2.76 -19.89 -16.41
CA SER A 534 -3.72 -19.95 -15.31
C SER A 534 -3.21 -19.31 -14.01
N THR A 535 -1.90 -19.14 -13.83
CA THR A 535 -1.29 -18.64 -12.60
C THR A 535 -1.40 -17.12 -12.38
N TRP A 536 -1.22 -16.25 -13.39
CA TRP A 536 -1.23 -14.79 -13.18
C TRP A 536 -2.59 -14.29 -12.67
N ASN A 537 -3.67 -14.77 -13.30
CA ASN A 537 -5.03 -14.37 -12.92
C ASN A 537 -5.63 -15.25 -11.81
N SER A 538 -4.94 -16.30 -11.35
CA SER A 538 -5.49 -17.23 -10.33
C SER A 538 -5.76 -16.57 -8.98
N LYS A 539 -5.13 -15.43 -8.70
CA LYS A 539 -5.25 -14.68 -7.44
C LYS A 539 -5.67 -13.22 -7.64
N LEU A 540 -6.22 -12.88 -8.80
CA LEU A 540 -6.59 -11.51 -9.17
C LEU A 540 -7.88 -11.04 -8.46
N ILE A 541 -7.74 -10.14 -7.50
CA ILE A 541 -8.86 -9.51 -6.79
C ILE A 541 -9.52 -8.42 -7.62
N ASP A 542 -8.73 -7.51 -8.20
CA ASP A 542 -9.26 -6.35 -8.93
C ASP A 542 -8.32 -5.78 -9.99
N ARG A 543 -8.90 -5.02 -10.93
CA ARG A 543 -8.20 -4.25 -11.96
C ARG A 543 -8.71 -2.82 -11.92
N ILE A 544 -7.79 -1.87 -11.79
CA ILE A 544 -8.13 -0.46 -11.55
C ILE A 544 -7.45 0.41 -12.60
N LYS A 545 -8.25 1.24 -13.27
CA LYS A 545 -7.82 2.24 -14.25
C LYS A 545 -8.02 3.63 -13.66
N ILE A 546 -6.93 4.33 -13.41
CA ILE A 546 -6.85 5.69 -12.87
C ILE A 546 -6.61 6.69 -14.02
N HIS A 547 -5.80 6.31 -15.00
CA HIS A 547 -5.47 7.12 -16.18
C HIS A 547 -6.21 6.67 -17.41
N ASP A 548 -6.45 7.61 -18.33
CA ASP A 548 -7.09 7.32 -19.61
C ASP A 548 -6.11 6.75 -20.66
N PHE A 549 -4.81 6.79 -20.38
CA PHE A 549 -3.79 6.29 -21.31
C PHE A 549 -3.81 4.76 -21.40
N SER A 550 -3.90 4.24 -22.63
CA SER A 550 -3.62 2.84 -22.90
C SER A 550 -2.12 2.66 -23.13
N LEU A 551 -1.57 1.54 -22.67
CA LEU A 551 -0.27 1.08 -23.14
C LEU A 551 -0.38 0.81 -24.66
N GLY A 552 -0.03 1.80 -25.47
CA GLY A 552 0.46 1.65 -26.85
C GLY A 552 -0.45 1.06 -27.94
N ASP A 553 -1.68 0.61 -27.66
CA ASP A 553 -2.47 -0.11 -28.67
C ASP A 553 -3.96 0.30 -28.69
N GLU A 554 -4.25 1.60 -28.84
CA GLU A 554 -5.61 2.08 -29.17
C GLU A 554 -6.14 1.50 -30.50
N ASN A 555 -5.24 1.00 -31.37
CA ASN A 555 -5.59 0.34 -32.63
C ASN A 555 -5.70 -1.19 -32.52
N ALA A 556 -5.27 -1.81 -31.41
CA ALA A 556 -5.57 -3.21 -31.19
C ALA A 556 -7.01 -3.34 -30.72
N SER A 557 -7.74 -4.25 -31.34
CA SER A 557 -9.10 -4.68 -31.00
C SER A 557 -9.31 -5.18 -29.55
N ASN A 558 -8.32 -5.03 -28.66
CA ASN A 558 -8.31 -5.51 -27.29
C ASN A 558 -8.37 -4.35 -26.27
N ALA A 559 -9.38 -3.47 -26.39
CA ALA A 559 -9.66 -2.42 -25.39
C ALA A 559 -9.86 -2.96 -23.94
N ALA A 560 -9.98 -4.28 -23.77
CA ALA A 560 -10.16 -4.95 -22.49
C ALA A 560 -8.95 -4.85 -21.53
N GLU A 561 -7.79 -4.37 -21.97
CA GLU A 561 -6.50 -4.60 -21.29
C GLU A 561 -5.85 -3.36 -20.63
N ASN A 562 -6.58 -2.25 -20.62
CA ASN A 562 -6.07 -0.94 -20.24
C ASN A 562 -6.36 -0.60 -18.77
N TRP A 563 -5.71 -1.29 -17.84
CA TRP A 563 -5.73 -0.94 -16.42
C TRP A 563 -4.32 -0.56 -15.93
N ASP A 564 -4.26 0.36 -14.97
CA ASP A 564 -3.02 0.86 -14.39
C ASP A 564 -2.56 0.02 -13.20
N TRP A 565 -3.51 -0.63 -12.52
CA TRP A 565 -3.21 -1.44 -11.35
C TRP A 565 -3.93 -2.78 -11.39
N GLU A 566 -3.28 -3.78 -10.82
CA GLU A 566 -3.88 -5.06 -10.49
C GLU A 566 -3.71 -5.32 -9.00
N MET A 567 -4.75 -5.86 -8.38
CA MET A 567 -4.68 -6.31 -6.99
C MET A 567 -4.70 -7.83 -6.97
N HIS A 568 -3.71 -8.43 -6.35
CA HIS A 568 -3.56 -9.88 -6.24
C HIS A 568 -3.51 -10.31 -4.79
N GLN A 569 -4.14 -11.43 -4.44
CA GLN A 569 -3.93 -12.07 -3.15
C GLN A 569 -2.57 -12.75 -3.13
N ILE A 570 -1.82 -12.52 -2.06
CA ILE A 570 -0.61 -13.28 -1.73
C ILE A 570 -1.05 -14.34 -0.71
N PRO A 571 -1.18 -15.61 -1.09
CA PRO A 571 -1.62 -16.64 -0.17
C PRO A 571 -0.69 -16.72 1.04
N LEU A 572 -1.29 -16.75 2.24
CA LEU A 572 -0.57 -17.23 3.41
C LEU A 572 -0.13 -18.67 3.16
N ASN A 573 1.05 -19.02 3.67
CA ASN A 573 1.68 -20.30 3.43
C ASN A 573 0.77 -21.42 3.98
N VAL A 574 0.29 -22.28 3.08
CA VAL A 574 -0.50 -23.45 3.43
C VAL A 574 0.49 -24.53 3.84
N ALA A 575 0.57 -24.78 5.14
CA ALA A 575 1.26 -25.97 5.62
C ALA A 575 0.39 -27.19 5.20
N ALA A 576 0.96 -28.20 4.52
CA ALA A 576 0.21 -29.35 4.02
C ALA A 576 -0.58 -30.02 5.16
N GLY A 577 -1.91 -29.81 5.19
CA GLY A 577 -2.79 -30.18 6.29
C GLY A 577 -4.09 -29.36 6.28
N PRO A 578 -4.99 -29.55 7.25
CA PRO A 578 -6.34 -28.95 7.28
C PRO A 578 -6.36 -27.44 7.57
N LEU A 579 -5.23 -26.74 7.46
CA LEU A 579 -5.10 -25.32 7.82
C LEU A 579 -5.37 -24.42 6.60
N GLU A 580 -6.58 -24.56 6.09
CA GLU A 580 -7.13 -23.66 5.08
C GLU A 580 -7.70 -22.43 5.79
N GLY A 581 -7.20 -21.27 5.40
CA GLY A 581 -7.72 -19.97 5.80
C GLY A 581 -8.71 -19.45 4.75
N GLU A 582 -9.71 -18.71 5.23
CA GLU A 582 -10.69 -18.06 4.36
C GLU A 582 -10.18 -16.72 3.82
N GLY A 583 -10.64 -16.30 2.65
CA GLY A 583 -10.23 -15.04 2.02
C GLY A 583 -10.87 -14.87 0.66
N TYR A 584 -10.31 -14.02 -0.21
CA TYR A 584 -10.76 -13.94 -1.61
C TYR A 584 -10.57 -15.29 -2.32
N TYR A 585 -9.42 -15.91 -2.11
CA TYR A 585 -9.08 -17.22 -2.62
C TYR A 585 -8.62 -18.07 -1.45
N LEU A 586 -8.74 -19.39 -1.63
CA LEU A 586 -8.16 -20.36 -0.72
C LEU A 586 -6.69 -20.00 -0.41
N GLN A 587 -6.38 -19.90 0.89
CA GLN A 587 -5.07 -19.53 1.42
C GLN A 587 -4.78 -20.30 2.72
N GLY A 588 -3.61 -20.07 3.32
CA GLY A 588 -3.30 -20.61 4.64
C GLY A 588 -4.02 -19.87 5.77
N ALA A 589 -4.13 -20.54 6.93
CA ALA A 589 -4.65 -19.94 8.16
C ALA A 589 -3.84 -18.71 8.60
N PRO A 590 -4.40 -17.82 9.45
CA PRO A 590 -3.72 -16.61 9.92
C PRO A 590 -2.39 -16.91 10.60
N TYR A 591 -1.43 -15.99 10.57
CA TYR A 591 -0.07 -16.21 11.05
C TYR A 591 0.33 -15.20 12.14
N PHE A 592 0.61 -15.69 13.35
CA PHE A 592 1.03 -14.86 14.47
C PHE A 592 2.49 -14.38 14.31
N ALA A 593 2.69 -13.08 14.48
CA ALA A 593 3.97 -12.40 14.45
C ALA A 593 4.16 -11.62 15.76
N GLY A 594 5.10 -12.05 16.59
CA GLY A 594 5.43 -11.40 17.85
C GLY A 594 6.89 -11.64 18.23
N LYS A 595 7.45 -10.76 19.06
CA LYS A 595 8.78 -10.94 19.63
C LYS A 595 8.68 -11.89 20.82
N SER A 596 9.62 -12.80 21.03
CA SER A 596 9.81 -13.49 22.32
C SER A 596 11.22 -13.24 22.83
N ALA A 597 11.35 -13.03 24.14
CA ALA A 597 12.64 -13.01 24.83
C ALA A 597 13.16 -14.41 25.20
N TYR A 598 12.33 -15.45 25.05
CA TYR A 598 12.64 -16.81 25.50
C TYR A 598 12.42 -17.84 24.38
N ASP A 599 13.44 -18.66 24.16
CA ASP A 599 13.45 -19.88 23.36
C ASP A 599 12.47 -20.96 23.89
N ARG A 600 12.05 -20.85 25.15
CA ARG A 600 11.17 -21.83 25.84
C ARG A 600 9.68 -21.66 25.58
N LEU A 601 9.23 -20.56 24.99
CA LEU A 601 7.85 -20.47 24.51
C LEU A 601 7.81 -21.22 23.18
N ALA A 602 7.67 -22.55 23.26
CA ALA A 602 7.40 -23.35 22.09
C ALA A 602 6.25 -22.67 21.32
N ARG A 603 6.47 -22.43 20.02
CA ARG A 603 5.41 -22.04 19.12
C ARG A 603 4.97 -23.29 18.40
N GLN A 604 3.67 -23.44 18.21
CA GLN A 604 3.20 -24.60 17.47
C GLN A 604 3.66 -24.42 16.03
N THR A 605 4.64 -25.24 15.67
CA THR A 605 5.25 -25.22 14.36
C THR A 605 4.19 -25.52 13.32
N THR A 606 4.18 -24.69 12.28
CA THR A 606 3.60 -24.93 10.96
C THR A 606 3.44 -26.42 10.66
N VAL A 607 2.22 -26.84 10.32
CA VAL A 607 1.87 -28.23 10.02
C VAL A 607 2.51 -28.65 8.69
N SER A 608 3.80 -29.02 8.68
CA SER A 608 4.63 -29.62 7.61
C SER A 608 5.95 -28.87 7.35
N SER A 609 6.83 -29.49 6.54
CA SER A 609 8.25 -29.23 6.17
C SER A 609 8.82 -27.79 6.11
N VAL A 610 8.02 -26.74 6.28
CA VAL A 610 8.46 -25.37 6.52
C VAL A 610 8.94 -25.30 7.97
N ARG A 611 10.26 -25.21 8.13
CA ARG A 611 10.92 -25.18 9.43
C ARG A 611 10.32 -24.05 10.29
N GLY A 612 9.98 -24.37 11.53
CA GLY A 612 9.22 -23.49 12.41
C GLY A 612 9.99 -22.22 12.79
N ALA A 613 9.25 -21.16 13.06
CA ALA A 613 9.78 -19.94 13.62
C ALA A 613 10.29 -20.23 15.05
N ALA A 614 11.49 -19.76 15.38
CA ALA A 614 12.08 -19.93 16.72
C ALA A 614 11.40 -19.06 17.78
N GLY A 615 10.44 -18.22 17.37
CA GLY A 615 9.68 -17.32 18.22
C GLY A 615 10.43 -16.04 18.57
N VAL A 616 11.63 -15.86 18.04
CA VAL A 616 12.53 -14.73 18.32
C VAL A 616 12.47 -13.66 17.24
N GLU A 617 11.44 -13.69 16.39
CA GLU A 617 11.33 -12.79 15.25
C GLU A 617 11.19 -11.34 15.71
N GLN A 618 11.95 -10.44 15.08
CA GLN A 618 11.99 -9.02 15.43
C GLN A 618 11.41 -8.14 14.32
N MET A 619 11.37 -8.66 13.09
CA MET A 619 10.95 -7.91 11.91
C MET A 619 10.14 -8.77 10.95
N ILE A 620 9.25 -8.11 10.23
CA ILE A 620 8.61 -8.61 9.03
C ILE A 620 9.48 -8.20 7.83
N GLU A 621 9.88 -9.15 7.01
CA GLU A 621 10.50 -8.90 5.71
C GLU A 621 9.44 -9.01 4.63
N VAL A 622 9.33 -8.00 3.77
CA VAL A 622 8.60 -8.10 2.51
C VAL A 622 9.60 -7.97 1.38
N ARG A 623 9.57 -8.93 0.45
CA ARG A 623 10.48 -8.99 -0.69
C ARG A 623 9.75 -9.26 -1.99
N MET A 624 10.30 -8.71 -3.06
CA MET A 624 9.85 -8.95 -4.42
C MET A 624 11.04 -9.26 -5.31
N HIS A 625 10.92 -10.30 -6.13
CA HIS A 625 11.85 -10.65 -7.20
C HIS A 625 11.13 -10.63 -8.54
N ILE A 626 11.78 -10.09 -9.56
CA ILE A 626 11.33 -10.14 -10.95
C ILE A 626 12.44 -10.80 -11.75
N THR A 627 12.10 -11.84 -12.51
CA THR A 627 13.03 -12.58 -13.36
C THR A 627 12.41 -12.82 -14.73
N ASP A 628 13.21 -12.80 -15.78
CA ASP A 628 12.80 -13.22 -17.12
C ASP A 628 13.98 -13.92 -17.80
N SER A 629 13.89 -15.25 -17.98
CA SER A 629 15.00 -16.03 -18.55
C SER A 629 15.02 -16.05 -20.08
N GLY A 630 13.88 -15.76 -20.71
CA GLY A 630 13.66 -15.84 -22.16
C GLY A 630 13.92 -14.51 -22.87
N THR A 631 13.67 -13.38 -22.20
CA THR A 631 14.22 -12.09 -22.64
C THR A 631 15.40 -11.77 -21.75
N LYS A 632 16.60 -11.74 -22.33
CA LYS A 632 17.72 -11.10 -21.63
C LYS A 632 17.27 -9.67 -21.28
N PHE A 633 17.52 -9.18 -20.07
CA PHE A 633 17.49 -7.74 -19.76
C PHE A 633 18.64 -7.01 -20.50
N THR A 634 18.89 -7.36 -21.77
CA THR A 634 20.00 -6.89 -22.58
C THR A 634 19.58 -5.84 -23.57
N ASP A 635 20.50 -4.88 -23.72
CA ASP A 635 20.54 -3.81 -24.71
C ASP A 635 19.98 -4.25 -26.07
N THR A 636 18.80 -3.73 -26.43
CA THR A 636 18.39 -3.66 -27.83
C THR A 636 19.04 -2.48 -28.57
N ARG A 637 19.97 -1.72 -27.97
CA ARG A 637 20.72 -0.66 -28.68
C ARG A 637 21.67 -1.15 -29.77
N ASN A 638 21.81 -2.46 -30.01
CA ASN A 638 22.48 -2.96 -31.21
C ASN A 638 21.71 -2.68 -32.52
N TYR A 639 20.64 -1.86 -32.50
CA TYR A 639 19.95 -1.36 -33.67
C TYR A 639 20.66 -0.17 -34.36
N VAL A 640 21.99 -0.16 -34.41
CA VAL A 640 22.76 0.79 -35.26
C VAL A 640 23.01 0.21 -36.67
N GLY A 641 22.49 -0.99 -36.98
CA GLY A 641 22.72 -1.67 -38.27
C GLY A 641 21.50 -2.12 -39.06
N SER A 642 20.27 -1.84 -38.60
CA SER A 642 19.09 -2.22 -39.41
C SER A 642 18.97 -1.29 -40.62
N PRO A 643 18.79 -1.83 -41.84
CA PRO A 643 18.66 -1.02 -43.04
C PRO A 643 17.57 0.04 -42.85
N ALA A 644 17.83 1.25 -43.35
CA ALA A 644 17.14 2.52 -43.08
C ALA A 644 15.64 2.61 -43.49
N GLY A 645 14.87 1.52 -43.42
CA GLY A 645 13.48 1.44 -43.88
C GLY A 645 12.45 0.96 -42.84
N THR A 646 12.87 0.31 -41.74
CA THR A 646 11.94 -0.20 -40.71
C THR A 646 12.18 0.49 -39.37
N ASN A 647 11.70 1.73 -39.24
CA ASN A 647 11.71 2.52 -38.00
C ASN A 647 10.69 1.99 -36.97
N ILE A 648 10.72 0.70 -36.65
CA ILE A 648 9.93 0.16 -35.53
C ILE A 648 10.87 0.18 -34.33
N LEU A 649 10.67 1.16 -33.45
CA LEU A 649 11.37 1.19 -32.17
C LEU A 649 11.02 -0.09 -31.40
N PRO A 650 12.01 -0.75 -30.76
CA PRO A 650 11.74 -1.96 -30.01
C PRO A 650 10.73 -1.65 -28.91
N LYS A 651 9.70 -2.50 -28.79
CA LYS A 651 8.76 -2.46 -27.66
C LYS A 651 9.55 -2.71 -26.37
N GLU A 652 9.48 -1.79 -25.42
CA GLU A 652 10.07 -1.98 -24.10
C GLU A 652 9.01 -2.55 -23.16
N ALA A 653 9.36 -3.59 -22.41
CA ALA A 653 8.45 -4.16 -21.44
C ALA A 653 8.53 -3.37 -20.13
N LEU A 654 7.38 -2.91 -19.63
CA LEU A 654 7.26 -2.31 -18.31
C LEU A 654 7.37 -3.43 -17.27
N LEU A 655 8.47 -3.50 -16.53
CA LEU A 655 8.69 -4.51 -15.49
C LEU A 655 8.13 -4.06 -14.14
N SER A 656 8.12 -2.75 -13.88
CA SER A 656 7.52 -2.13 -12.71
C SER A 656 7.00 -0.74 -13.08
N GLY A 657 5.73 -0.45 -12.78
CA GLY A 657 5.07 0.82 -13.05
C GLY A 657 5.64 2.01 -12.25
N TYR A 658 5.11 3.19 -12.57
CA TYR A 658 5.53 4.45 -11.99
C TYR A 658 5.31 4.53 -10.48
N GLN A 659 6.38 4.77 -9.74
CA GLN A 659 6.49 4.71 -8.27
C GLN A 659 6.27 3.33 -7.67
N GLY A 660 6.50 2.27 -8.43
CA GLY A 660 6.59 0.91 -7.91
C GLY A 660 5.24 0.30 -7.54
N HIS A 661 5.28 -0.65 -6.61
CA HIS A 661 4.19 -1.51 -6.19
C HIS A 661 3.93 -1.36 -4.69
N PHE A 662 2.80 -1.86 -4.22
CA PHE A 662 2.50 -1.93 -2.79
C PHE A 662 2.15 -3.35 -2.38
N VAL A 663 2.67 -3.78 -1.23
CA VAL A 663 2.19 -4.96 -0.53
C VAL A 663 1.43 -4.51 0.70
N TYR A 664 0.19 -4.98 0.84
CA TYR A 664 -0.65 -4.69 2.00
C TYR A 664 -0.71 -5.92 2.88
N LEU A 665 -0.38 -5.77 4.16
CA LEU A 665 -0.61 -6.77 5.18
C LEU A 665 -1.81 -6.33 6.00
N VAL A 666 -2.87 -7.15 6.02
CA VAL A 666 -4.03 -6.96 6.88
C VAL A 666 -3.84 -7.81 8.11
N CYS A 667 -3.96 -7.21 9.29
CA CYS A 667 -3.58 -7.82 10.53
C CYS A 667 -4.61 -7.58 11.64
N LYS A 668 -4.61 -8.48 12.63
CA LYS A 668 -5.13 -8.23 13.97
C LYS A 668 -3.98 -7.78 14.86
N LYS A 669 -3.99 -6.51 15.26
CA LYS A 669 -3.08 -5.96 16.27
C LYS A 669 -3.58 -6.31 17.66
N HIS A 670 -2.83 -7.10 18.41
CA HIS A 670 -3.23 -7.44 19.77
C HIS A 670 -2.92 -6.27 20.72
N LEU A 671 -3.93 -5.82 21.47
CA LEU A 671 -3.84 -4.69 22.40
C LEU A 671 -3.45 -5.22 23.78
N GLY A 672 -2.29 -4.80 24.30
CA GLY A 672 -1.79 -5.18 25.63
C GLY A 672 -1.63 -4.02 26.59
#